data_AF-A0AA38HSQ5-F1
#
_entry.id   AF-A0AA38HSQ5-F1
#
_cell.length_a   1.000
_cell.length_b   1.000
_cell.length_c   1.000
_cell.angle_alpha   90.00
_cell.angle_beta   90.00
_cell.angle_gamma   90.00
#
_symmetry.space_group_name_H-M   'P 1'
#
loop_
_entity.id
_entity.type
_entity.pdbx_description
1 polymer ?
#
loop_
_entity_poly.entity_id
_entity_poly.type
_entity_poly.pdbx_seq_one_letter_code
_entity_poly.pdbx_strand_id
1 'polypeptide(L)'
;MRAFYSIVLILTNFGAIKLDGVKEVRRRDGDVNVAVILRNECNSTDLLTEFEHSMVDSVIWTIHQLNSSDVVPGLSFGMTIYKTCNEDEEYATIFDLFQKKKEEFLLGLVTTSRFSSKVQKFCDVLDLSVMQTVKCALPLVKASVALLRALNWVENVTVVAQDEVVLDEFLKVSRKEWICVNEYFLAANSNKLSRNVSSEYFVIFGTHDFIATVAKNFDITNAIVIPTDDAILNDLPENTYIISAHSAHNFDHQEQHYYTLTPQLFEIATPLVTYAQSLKQALNNCTHSNYKLCLKNFGKARPFMLEPSQIIDLLKIETSSINYYIYKSDNASLLRTKLFVYNFFSDNLTQLSSFDFDNNTSSYTCMSQEGGCQKQCKNFDFRSNFKFAPEDCEMTIRTESWVFAFLSLSLLGVLLCIAILIFLLVSICRRNVLEGNPMLSILLLITVMLMYCSILPLSLEGDKSSKNSICVARALAITLSFAAAFSLILSRSILLATASKEIGFMSHVAGPVQSFLCLFIFGVQAALSFQVVNRCNDIFKGHSFIYLLSYNVMLLLLLLCLSPLIIKCQRNYKEGKYFTFAVITISFLWCIWLPSYAFLGKQYKDSVLCFGLISTASALLGTIFIPRTYLMTIAAARDKMTSALPSLAATTSAMDIYRAGTQPVYDCVNVAAINAVTVARAGLTTMQQPDLYSCPHLPEDDDFDARCDSPVHDDKVTRF
;
A
#
# COMPACT_ATOMS: atom_id res chain seq x y z
N MET A 1 -24.71 20.87 -6.12
CA MET A 1 -25.64 19.98 -5.37
C MET A 1 -27.10 20.37 -5.52
N ARG A 2 -27.56 21.56 -5.06
CA ARG A 2 -28.98 21.99 -5.24
C ARG A 2 -29.42 22.10 -6.71
N ALA A 3 -28.56 22.56 -7.61
CA ALA A 3 -28.87 22.63 -9.04
C ALA A 3 -29.04 21.24 -9.70
N PHE A 4 -28.25 20.25 -9.29
CA PHE A 4 -28.36 18.88 -9.79
C PHE A 4 -29.63 18.20 -9.26
N TYR A 5 -29.97 18.47 -8.00
CA TYR A 5 -31.22 18.04 -7.36
C TYR A 5 -32.44 18.63 -8.08
N SER A 6 -32.40 19.91 -8.46
CA SER A 6 -33.46 20.54 -9.25
C SER A 6 -33.55 19.99 -10.67
N ILE A 7 -32.42 19.67 -11.32
CA ILE A 7 -32.41 19.09 -12.67
C ILE A 7 -33.03 17.70 -12.68
N VAL A 8 -32.74 16.85 -11.68
CA VAL A 8 -33.36 15.52 -11.55
C VAL A 8 -34.86 15.64 -11.29
N LEU A 9 -35.29 16.59 -10.44
CA LEU A 9 -36.72 16.83 -10.14
C LEU A 9 -37.49 17.43 -11.32
N ILE A 10 -36.83 18.22 -12.17
CA ILE A 10 -37.41 18.79 -13.39
C ILE A 10 -37.52 17.73 -14.49
N LEU A 11 -36.53 16.83 -14.61
CA LEU A 11 -36.60 15.71 -15.55
C LEU A 11 -37.70 14.70 -15.20
N THR A 12 -38.03 14.53 -13.92
CA THR A 12 -39.12 13.62 -13.48
C THR A 12 -40.53 14.18 -13.68
N ASN A 13 -40.70 15.51 -13.71
CA ASN A 13 -42.02 16.11 -13.95
C ASN A 13 -42.45 16.10 -15.43
N PHE A 14 -41.53 15.80 -16.36
CA PHE A 14 -41.80 15.80 -17.81
C PHE A 14 -41.89 14.41 -18.45
N GLY A 15 -41.81 13.33 -17.68
CA GLY A 15 -41.90 11.97 -18.21
C GLY A 15 -42.64 11.04 -17.27
N ALA A 16 -43.89 10.71 -17.61
CA ALA A 16 -44.57 9.54 -17.12
C ALA A 16 -43.80 8.28 -17.55
N ILE A 17 -42.75 7.91 -16.82
CA ILE A 17 -42.19 6.56 -16.88
C ILE A 17 -42.92 5.77 -15.79
N LYS A 18 -44.03 5.14 -16.15
CA LYS A 18 -44.52 3.97 -15.42
C LYS A 18 -43.44 2.90 -15.60
N LEU A 19 -42.53 2.78 -14.64
CA LEU A 19 -41.58 1.66 -14.61
C LEU A 19 -42.33 0.41 -14.12
N ASP A 20 -42.91 -0.34 -15.05
CA ASP A 20 -43.49 -1.69 -14.85
C ASP A 20 -42.40 -2.75 -14.57
N GLY A 21 -41.33 -2.39 -13.83
CA GLY A 21 -40.10 -3.18 -13.70
C GLY A 21 -39.69 -3.58 -12.28
N VAL A 22 -40.43 -3.15 -11.25
CA VAL A 22 -40.09 -3.49 -9.84
C VAL A 22 -40.82 -4.76 -9.43
N LYS A 23 -40.10 -5.88 -9.35
CA LYS A 23 -40.64 -7.17 -8.89
C LYS A 23 -40.41 -7.34 -7.39
N GLU A 24 -41.39 -6.96 -6.60
CA GLU A 24 -41.40 -7.20 -5.14
C GLU A 24 -41.77 -8.66 -4.87
N VAL A 25 -40.88 -9.39 -4.18
CA VAL A 25 -41.07 -10.81 -3.86
C VAL A 25 -41.80 -10.98 -2.53
N ARG A 26 -41.37 -10.24 -1.50
CA ARG A 26 -41.93 -10.32 -0.16
C ARG A 26 -41.66 -9.05 0.62
N ARG A 27 -42.61 -8.66 1.46
CA ARG A 27 -42.50 -7.50 2.34
C ARG A 27 -43.07 -7.78 3.72
N ARG A 28 -42.41 -7.19 4.72
CA ARG A 28 -42.87 -7.13 6.10
C ARG A 28 -42.41 -5.82 6.70
N ASP A 29 -43.33 -4.94 7.06
CA ASP A 29 -42.96 -3.64 7.61
C ASP A 29 -42.63 -3.72 9.10
N GLY A 30 -41.68 -2.89 9.53
CA GLY A 30 -41.30 -2.65 10.92
C GLY A 30 -41.01 -1.17 11.15
N ASP A 31 -40.55 -0.82 12.35
CA ASP A 31 -40.12 0.55 12.67
C ASP A 31 -38.90 0.97 11.84
N VAL A 32 -38.07 -0.01 11.47
CA VAL A 32 -36.86 0.15 10.65
C VAL A 32 -36.85 -0.93 9.57
N ASN A 33 -36.79 -0.56 8.30
CA ASN A 33 -36.86 -1.49 7.17
C ASN A 33 -35.47 -1.69 6.53
N VAL A 34 -35.16 -2.91 6.10
CA VAL A 34 -33.99 -3.23 5.26
C VAL A 34 -34.45 -3.76 3.91
N ALA A 35 -33.92 -3.21 2.81
CA ALA A 35 -34.21 -3.72 1.48
C ALA A 35 -33.16 -4.76 1.06
N VAL A 36 -33.59 -5.84 0.43
CA VAL A 36 -32.73 -6.89 -0.13
C VAL A 36 -33.03 -7.02 -1.62
N ILE A 37 -32.00 -6.89 -2.47
CA ILE A 37 -32.08 -7.10 -3.91
C ILE A 37 -31.40 -8.44 -4.24
N LEU A 38 -32.18 -9.36 -4.78
CA LEU A 38 -31.73 -10.63 -5.34
C LEU A 38 -31.49 -10.44 -6.84
N ARG A 39 -30.24 -10.51 -7.27
CA ARG A 39 -29.87 -10.48 -8.70
C ARG A 39 -29.52 -11.86 -9.22
N ASN A 40 -30.12 -12.23 -10.35
CA ASN A 40 -29.88 -13.49 -11.04
C ASN A 40 -30.08 -13.38 -12.57
N GLU A 41 -29.53 -14.33 -13.34
CA GLU A 41 -29.75 -14.44 -14.78
C GLU A 41 -31.14 -15.00 -15.04
N CYS A 42 -32.09 -14.13 -15.37
CA CYS A 42 -33.48 -14.51 -15.57
C CYS A 42 -33.68 -15.20 -16.93
N ASN A 43 -33.45 -16.51 -16.98
CA ASN A 43 -33.91 -17.34 -18.08
C ASN A 43 -35.43 -17.58 -17.94
N SER A 44 -36.19 -16.60 -18.42
CA SER A 44 -37.62 -16.63 -18.84
C SER A 44 -38.71 -17.17 -17.89
N THR A 45 -38.42 -17.55 -16.64
CA THR A 45 -39.46 -17.94 -15.67
C THR A 45 -39.49 -16.99 -14.48
N ASP A 46 -40.69 -16.47 -14.16
CA ASP A 46 -40.94 -15.63 -12.98
C ASP A 46 -40.88 -16.41 -11.65
N LEU A 47 -40.61 -17.72 -11.70
CA LEU A 47 -40.42 -18.54 -10.50
C LEU A 47 -39.07 -18.22 -9.83
N LEU A 48 -39.05 -18.29 -8.50
CA LEU A 48 -37.79 -18.26 -7.75
C LEU A 48 -37.08 -19.60 -7.91
N THR A 49 -35.75 -19.58 -8.05
CA THR A 49 -34.95 -20.80 -7.98
C THR A 49 -34.90 -21.34 -6.54
N GLU A 50 -34.56 -22.62 -6.34
CA GLU A 50 -34.39 -23.19 -4.99
C GLU A 50 -33.35 -22.41 -4.16
N PHE A 51 -32.28 -21.96 -4.79
CA PHE A 51 -31.29 -21.08 -4.18
C PHE A 51 -31.90 -19.74 -3.74
N GLU A 52 -32.73 -19.12 -4.57
CA GLU A 52 -33.43 -17.88 -4.23
C GLU A 52 -34.42 -18.10 -3.07
N HIS A 53 -35.10 -19.24 -3.01
CA HIS A 53 -35.97 -19.61 -1.89
C HIS A 53 -35.18 -19.74 -0.58
N SER A 54 -34.05 -20.44 -0.58
CA SER A 54 -33.15 -20.57 0.58
C SER A 54 -32.66 -19.19 1.06
N MET A 55 -32.31 -18.30 0.13
CA MET A 55 -31.90 -16.93 0.45
C MET A 55 -33.06 -16.11 1.05
N VAL A 56 -34.26 -16.19 0.49
CA VAL A 56 -35.45 -15.52 1.02
C VAL A 56 -35.77 -16.02 2.43
N ASP A 57 -35.73 -17.32 2.66
CA ASP A 57 -35.97 -17.92 3.99
C ASP A 57 -34.89 -17.51 4.99
N SER A 58 -33.64 -17.40 4.56
CA SER A 58 -32.53 -16.89 5.38
C SER A 58 -32.74 -15.42 5.79
N VAL A 59 -33.23 -14.56 4.89
CA VAL A 59 -33.61 -13.18 5.23
C VAL A 59 -34.72 -13.17 6.27
N ILE A 60 -35.80 -13.94 6.02
CA ILE A 60 -36.97 -14.00 6.91
C ILE A 60 -36.57 -14.46 8.30
N TRP A 61 -35.81 -15.55 8.38
CA TRP A 61 -35.36 -16.13 9.64
C TRP A 61 -34.44 -15.16 10.40
N THR A 62 -33.49 -14.51 9.71
CA THR A 62 -32.58 -13.54 10.33
C THR A 62 -33.34 -12.36 10.93
N ILE A 63 -34.29 -11.78 10.19
CA ILE A 63 -35.09 -10.64 10.68
C ILE A 63 -36.00 -11.07 11.83
N HIS A 64 -36.60 -12.26 11.75
CA HIS A 64 -37.35 -12.83 12.87
C HIS A 64 -36.48 -12.97 14.12
N GLN A 65 -35.25 -13.47 13.96
CA GLN A 65 -34.33 -13.70 15.07
C GLN A 65 -33.76 -12.40 15.66
N LEU A 66 -33.54 -11.38 14.84
CA LEU A 66 -33.16 -10.02 15.29
C LEU A 66 -34.26 -9.41 16.17
N ASN A 67 -35.52 -9.60 15.78
CA ASN A 67 -36.67 -9.13 16.54
C ASN A 67 -36.91 -9.95 17.82
N SER A 68 -36.74 -11.27 17.78
CA SER A 68 -36.92 -12.14 18.96
C SER A 68 -35.82 -11.99 20.00
N SER A 69 -34.59 -11.72 19.57
CA SER A 69 -33.41 -11.59 20.43
C SER A 69 -33.24 -10.19 21.03
N ASP A 70 -34.15 -9.26 20.71
CA ASP A 70 -34.15 -7.85 21.15
C ASP A 70 -32.76 -7.19 21.02
N VAL A 71 -32.11 -7.40 19.87
CA VAL A 71 -30.74 -6.92 19.62
C VAL A 71 -30.66 -5.40 19.75
N VAL A 72 -31.72 -4.71 19.31
CA VAL A 72 -31.94 -3.28 19.47
C VAL A 72 -33.22 -3.07 20.26
N PRO A 73 -33.14 -2.69 21.55
CA PRO A 73 -34.31 -2.62 22.42
C PRO A 73 -35.31 -1.59 21.93
N GLY A 74 -36.56 -2.01 21.76
CA GLY A 74 -37.71 -1.14 21.47
C GLY A 74 -37.88 -0.73 20.00
N LEU A 75 -37.22 -1.40 19.05
CA LEU A 75 -37.42 -1.21 17.60
C LEU A 75 -37.64 -2.55 16.90
N SER A 76 -38.67 -2.61 16.06
CA SER A 76 -38.93 -3.75 15.19
C SER A 76 -38.25 -3.58 13.81
N PHE A 77 -37.57 -4.63 13.35
CA PHE A 77 -36.98 -4.71 12.02
C PHE A 77 -37.98 -5.28 11.03
N GLY A 78 -38.21 -4.55 9.94
CA GLY A 78 -38.91 -4.99 8.74
C GLY A 78 -37.95 -5.23 7.58
N MET A 79 -38.48 -5.81 6.50
CA MET A 79 -37.73 -6.14 5.30
C MET A 79 -38.58 -6.05 4.03
N THR A 80 -37.94 -5.68 2.93
CA THR A 80 -38.50 -5.75 1.57
C THR A 80 -37.53 -6.50 0.67
N ILE A 81 -37.99 -7.52 -0.04
CA ILE A 81 -37.18 -8.34 -0.94
C ILE A 81 -37.61 -8.07 -2.38
N TYR A 82 -36.66 -7.74 -3.24
CA TYR A 82 -36.86 -7.47 -4.66
C TYR A 82 -36.06 -8.46 -5.51
N LYS A 83 -36.61 -8.84 -6.65
CA LYS A 83 -35.90 -9.61 -7.68
C LYS A 83 -35.58 -8.71 -8.86
N THR A 84 -34.33 -8.71 -9.30
CA THR A 84 -33.86 -7.91 -10.43
C THR A 84 -33.02 -8.75 -11.38
N CYS A 85 -33.29 -8.65 -12.68
CA CYS A 85 -32.60 -9.40 -13.72
C CYS A 85 -31.55 -8.55 -14.45
N ASN A 86 -31.87 -7.26 -14.66
CA ASN A 86 -31.10 -6.34 -15.48
C ASN A 86 -30.71 -5.08 -14.68
N GLU A 87 -29.68 -4.35 -15.15
CA GLU A 87 -29.28 -3.07 -14.52
C GLU A 87 -30.43 -2.05 -14.51
N ASP A 88 -31.28 -2.03 -15.54
CA ASP A 88 -32.42 -1.11 -15.62
C ASP A 88 -33.46 -1.36 -14.51
N GLU A 89 -33.70 -2.63 -14.17
CA GLU A 89 -34.58 -3.02 -13.07
C GLU A 89 -33.95 -2.70 -11.70
N GLU A 90 -32.63 -2.77 -11.57
CA GLU A 90 -31.93 -2.30 -10.38
C GLU A 90 -32.12 -0.80 -10.18
N TYR A 91 -31.93 0.02 -11.23
CA TYR A 91 -32.19 1.46 -11.15
C TYR A 91 -33.65 1.76 -10.79
N ALA A 92 -34.60 1.05 -11.40
CA ALA A 92 -36.03 1.16 -11.10
C ALA A 92 -36.32 0.90 -9.62
N THR A 93 -35.79 -0.21 -9.11
CA THR A 93 -35.99 -0.66 -7.72
C THR A 93 -35.34 0.29 -6.72
N ILE A 94 -34.11 0.75 -6.99
CA ILE A 94 -33.40 1.72 -6.14
C ILE A 94 -34.15 3.05 -6.10
N PHE A 95 -34.71 3.48 -7.23
CA PHE A 95 -35.48 4.72 -7.29
C PHE A 95 -36.83 4.60 -6.55
N ASP A 96 -37.55 3.48 -6.67
CA ASP A 96 -38.77 3.20 -5.90
C ASP A 96 -38.46 3.20 -4.38
N LEU A 97 -37.38 2.54 -3.97
CA LEU A 97 -36.90 2.55 -2.59
C LEU A 97 -36.59 3.97 -2.07
N PHE A 98 -35.98 4.81 -2.91
CA PHE A 98 -35.70 6.20 -2.55
C PHE A 98 -36.98 7.03 -2.39
N GLN A 99 -38.01 6.79 -3.21
CA GLN A 99 -39.30 7.45 -3.04
C GLN A 99 -39.95 7.05 -1.71
N LYS A 100 -39.95 5.74 -1.40
CA LYS A 100 -40.52 5.18 -0.16
C LYS A 100 -39.72 5.52 1.10
N LYS A 101 -38.42 5.83 0.99
CA LYS A 101 -37.54 6.26 2.11
C LYS A 101 -38.07 7.48 2.89
N LYS A 102 -38.95 8.31 2.29
CA LYS A 102 -39.57 9.45 2.99
C LYS A 102 -40.68 9.03 3.94
N GLU A 103 -41.34 7.92 3.66
CA GLU A 103 -42.48 7.38 4.41
C GLU A 103 -42.02 6.31 5.41
N GLU A 104 -41.00 5.54 5.04
CA GLU A 104 -40.44 4.45 5.84
C GLU A 104 -38.97 4.66 6.16
N PHE A 105 -38.57 4.31 7.38
CA PHE A 105 -37.18 4.42 7.79
C PHE A 105 -36.36 3.26 7.22
N LEU A 106 -35.84 3.45 6.01
CA LEU A 106 -34.95 2.50 5.33
C LEU A 106 -33.52 2.60 5.89
N LEU A 107 -33.07 1.55 6.56
CA LEU A 107 -31.75 1.45 7.19
C LEU A 107 -30.63 1.30 6.16
N GLY A 108 -30.91 0.57 5.07
CA GLY A 108 -29.95 0.29 4.04
C GLY A 108 -30.42 -0.77 3.06
N LEU A 109 -29.60 -0.99 2.05
CA LEU A 109 -29.80 -1.94 0.96
C LEU A 109 -28.76 -3.07 1.09
N VAL A 110 -29.21 -4.31 0.89
CA VAL A 110 -28.37 -5.50 0.76
C VAL A 110 -28.52 -6.05 -0.66
N THR A 111 -27.42 -6.39 -1.32
CA THR A 111 -27.45 -7.00 -2.65
C THR A 111 -26.66 -8.31 -2.67
N THR A 112 -27.18 -9.33 -3.36
CA THR A 112 -26.52 -10.63 -3.53
C THR A 112 -25.41 -10.63 -4.57
N SER A 113 -25.34 -9.59 -5.40
CA SER A 113 -24.38 -9.47 -6.49
C SER A 113 -23.66 -8.13 -6.45
N ARG A 114 -22.52 -8.05 -7.15
CA ARG A 114 -21.77 -6.80 -7.24
C ARG A 114 -22.49 -5.84 -8.19
N PHE A 115 -22.93 -4.70 -7.69
CA PHE A 115 -23.44 -3.62 -8.53
C PHE A 115 -22.35 -3.09 -9.47
N SER A 116 -22.78 -2.66 -10.66
CA SER A 116 -21.88 -1.96 -11.58
C SER A 116 -21.46 -0.63 -10.97
N SER A 117 -20.29 -0.12 -11.39
CA SER A 117 -19.74 1.15 -10.86
C SER A 117 -20.68 2.35 -11.07
N LYS A 118 -21.61 2.26 -12.03
CA LYS A 118 -22.64 3.28 -12.29
C LYS A 118 -23.77 3.19 -11.26
N VAL A 119 -24.29 1.99 -11.00
CA VAL A 119 -25.37 1.75 -10.01
C VAL A 119 -24.90 2.10 -8.61
N GLN A 120 -23.64 1.78 -8.27
CA GLN A 120 -23.05 2.14 -6.98
C GLN A 120 -22.96 3.66 -6.79
N LYS A 121 -22.47 4.39 -7.81
CA LYS A 121 -22.45 5.87 -7.78
C LYS A 121 -23.85 6.47 -7.66
N PHE A 122 -24.85 5.84 -8.28
CA PHE A 122 -26.24 6.27 -8.17
C PHE A 122 -26.77 6.12 -6.73
N CYS A 123 -26.48 5.00 -6.07
CA CYS A 123 -26.80 4.81 -4.64
C CYS A 123 -26.12 5.85 -3.74
N ASP A 124 -24.84 6.16 -4.00
CA ASP A 124 -24.08 7.17 -3.26
C ASP A 124 -24.70 8.58 -3.40
N VAL A 125 -25.17 8.92 -4.60
CA VAL A 125 -25.86 10.20 -4.86
C VAL A 125 -27.20 10.28 -4.11
N LEU A 126 -27.89 9.16 -3.92
CA LEU A 126 -29.15 9.05 -3.19
C LEU A 126 -28.98 8.89 -1.67
N ASP A 127 -27.72 8.87 -1.17
CA ASP A 127 -27.38 8.64 0.24
C ASP A 127 -28.00 7.33 0.76
N LEU A 128 -27.94 6.27 -0.06
CA LEU A 128 -28.35 4.91 0.28
C LEU A 128 -27.12 4.08 0.65
N SER A 129 -27.07 3.56 1.87
CA SER A 129 -26.03 2.62 2.25
C SER A 129 -26.29 1.27 1.59
N VAL A 130 -25.28 0.74 0.89
CA VAL A 130 -25.36 -0.57 0.24
C VAL A 130 -24.32 -1.50 0.87
N MET A 131 -24.75 -2.70 1.24
CA MET A 131 -23.87 -3.80 1.62
C MET A 131 -24.04 -4.94 0.62
N GLN A 132 -22.93 -5.57 0.26
CA GLN A 132 -22.92 -6.74 -0.60
C GLN A 132 -22.81 -8.00 0.26
N THR A 133 -23.51 -9.07 -0.10
CA THR A 133 -23.23 -10.39 0.47
C THR A 133 -21.85 -10.88 0.01
N VAL A 134 -21.18 -11.66 0.85
CA VAL A 134 -19.89 -12.27 0.51
C VAL A 134 -20.08 -13.77 0.51
N LYS A 135 -19.77 -14.38 -0.64
CA LYS A 135 -19.80 -15.84 -0.78
C LYS A 135 -18.75 -16.46 0.12
N CYS A 136 -19.16 -17.37 0.98
CA CYS A 136 -18.25 -18.05 1.90
C CYS A 136 -17.92 -19.44 1.35
N ALA A 137 -16.89 -19.55 0.51
CA ALA A 137 -16.48 -20.82 -0.10
C ALA A 137 -15.70 -21.74 0.86
N LEU A 138 -15.04 -21.16 1.86
CA LEU A 138 -14.14 -21.87 2.80
C LEU A 138 -14.77 -23.09 3.51
N PRO A 139 -16.01 -23.02 4.04
CA PRO A 139 -16.64 -24.15 4.73
C PRO A 139 -16.82 -25.36 3.79
N LEU A 140 -17.24 -25.06 2.57
CA LEU A 140 -17.56 -26.03 1.55
C LEU A 140 -16.30 -26.71 1.01
N VAL A 141 -15.23 -25.92 0.83
CA VAL A 141 -13.89 -26.39 0.50
C VAL A 141 -13.31 -27.29 1.60
N LYS A 142 -13.47 -26.91 2.88
CA LYS A 142 -13.01 -27.76 3.99
C LYS A 142 -13.79 -29.07 4.06
N ALA A 143 -15.11 -29.04 3.84
CA ALA A 143 -15.94 -30.24 3.81
C ALA A 143 -15.51 -31.21 2.70
N SER A 144 -15.20 -30.70 1.50
CA SER A 144 -14.73 -31.54 0.40
C SER A 144 -13.33 -32.12 0.65
N VAL A 145 -12.42 -31.34 1.21
CA VAL A 145 -11.08 -31.83 1.60
C VAL A 145 -11.16 -32.87 2.73
N ALA A 146 -12.03 -32.66 3.73
CA ALA A 146 -12.26 -33.64 4.78
C ALA A 146 -12.84 -34.95 4.23
N LEU A 147 -13.75 -34.86 3.25
CA LEU A 147 -14.29 -36.03 2.56
C LEU A 147 -13.21 -36.77 1.74
N LEU A 148 -12.36 -36.06 0.98
CA LEU A 148 -11.25 -36.67 0.25
C LEU A 148 -10.34 -37.47 1.18
N ARG A 149 -10.03 -36.91 2.34
CA ARG A 149 -9.21 -37.56 3.36
C ARG A 149 -9.90 -38.79 3.93
N ALA A 150 -11.20 -38.72 4.21
CA ALA A 150 -11.98 -39.85 4.68
C ALA A 150 -12.03 -40.98 3.63
N LEU A 151 -12.23 -40.65 2.36
CA LEU A 151 -12.25 -41.61 1.25
C LEU A 151 -10.85 -42.13 0.84
N ASN A 152 -9.78 -41.65 1.48
CA ASN A 152 -8.39 -41.93 1.13
C ASN A 152 -7.99 -41.54 -0.32
N TRP A 153 -8.66 -40.54 -0.88
CA TRP A 153 -8.38 -39.98 -2.22
C TRP A 153 -7.33 -38.89 -2.12
N VAL A 154 -6.07 -39.29 -1.91
CA VAL A 154 -4.98 -38.37 -1.58
C VAL A 154 -4.08 -38.06 -2.78
N GLU A 155 -4.04 -38.91 -3.80
CA GLU A 155 -3.22 -38.74 -5.01
C GLU A 155 -4.08 -38.73 -6.28
N ASN A 156 -3.56 -38.17 -7.38
CA ASN A 156 -4.24 -38.08 -8.68
C ASN A 156 -5.60 -37.36 -8.66
N VAL A 157 -5.79 -36.41 -7.75
CA VAL A 157 -7.01 -35.60 -7.66
C VAL A 157 -6.97 -34.50 -8.71
N THR A 158 -8.06 -34.37 -9.48
CA THR A 158 -8.26 -33.31 -10.45
C THR A 158 -9.43 -32.41 -10.03
N VAL A 159 -9.19 -31.10 -10.02
CA VAL A 159 -10.17 -30.11 -9.54
C VAL A 159 -10.73 -29.31 -10.71
N VAL A 160 -12.05 -29.23 -10.83
CA VAL A 160 -12.74 -28.40 -11.82
C VAL A 160 -13.58 -27.38 -11.07
N ALA A 161 -13.31 -26.10 -11.27
CA ALA A 161 -14.03 -25.03 -10.60
C ALA A 161 -14.52 -23.97 -11.60
N GLN A 162 -15.75 -23.51 -11.42
CA GLN A 162 -16.30 -22.38 -12.17
C GLN A 162 -15.79 -21.03 -11.62
N ASP A 163 -15.57 -20.93 -10.31
CA ASP A 163 -15.13 -19.73 -9.59
C ASP A 163 -13.66 -19.84 -9.16
N GLU A 164 -12.88 -18.80 -9.43
CA GLU A 164 -11.45 -18.72 -9.11
C GLU A 164 -11.20 -18.68 -7.60
N VAL A 165 -12.08 -18.02 -6.84
CA VAL A 165 -11.94 -17.89 -5.38
C VAL A 165 -12.07 -19.25 -4.70
N VAL A 166 -12.99 -20.09 -5.19
CA VAL A 166 -13.21 -21.45 -4.69
C VAL A 166 -11.98 -22.32 -4.98
N LEU A 167 -11.43 -22.19 -6.18
CA LEU A 167 -10.27 -22.96 -6.61
C LEU A 167 -9.02 -22.65 -5.79
N ASP A 168 -8.70 -21.37 -5.57
CA ASP A 168 -7.51 -20.98 -4.82
C ASP A 168 -7.59 -21.42 -3.35
N GLU A 169 -8.75 -21.23 -2.70
CA GLU A 169 -8.95 -21.73 -1.34
C GLU A 169 -8.86 -23.27 -1.28
N PHE A 170 -9.34 -23.99 -2.29
CA PHE A 170 -9.17 -25.45 -2.36
C PHE A 170 -7.70 -25.88 -2.46
N LEU A 171 -6.91 -25.25 -3.32
CA LEU A 171 -5.49 -25.56 -3.48
C LEU A 171 -4.70 -25.29 -2.18
N LYS A 172 -5.10 -24.26 -1.42
CA LYS A 172 -4.50 -23.90 -0.14
C LYS A 172 -4.88 -24.84 1.00
N VAL A 173 -6.15 -25.24 1.10
CA VAL A 173 -6.62 -26.18 2.14
C VAL A 173 -6.10 -27.59 1.86
N SER A 174 -6.15 -28.06 0.61
CA SER A 174 -5.60 -29.36 0.20
C SER A 174 -4.10 -29.48 0.49
N ARG A 175 -3.33 -28.40 0.30
CA ARG A 175 -1.89 -28.34 0.65
C ARG A 175 -1.65 -28.57 2.14
N LYS A 176 -2.47 -27.97 3.02
CA LYS A 176 -2.34 -28.15 4.48
C LYS A 176 -2.62 -29.58 4.92
N GLU A 177 -3.53 -30.24 4.22
CA GLU A 177 -3.96 -31.62 4.48
C GLU A 177 -3.16 -32.67 3.68
N TRP A 178 -2.05 -32.28 3.02
CA TRP A 178 -1.16 -33.18 2.28
C TRP A 178 -1.81 -33.94 1.10
N ILE A 179 -2.85 -33.37 0.48
CA ILE A 179 -3.51 -33.95 -0.70
C ILE A 179 -2.83 -33.48 -1.98
N CYS A 180 -2.43 -34.38 -2.87
CA CYS A 180 -1.78 -34.08 -4.14
C CYS A 180 -2.81 -33.79 -5.24
N VAL A 181 -2.85 -32.53 -5.68
CA VAL A 181 -3.65 -32.13 -6.85
C VAL A 181 -2.78 -32.24 -8.11
N ASN A 182 -3.15 -33.17 -9.00
CA ASN A 182 -2.43 -33.42 -10.25
C ASN A 182 -2.74 -32.31 -11.27
N GLU A 183 -4.02 -32.07 -11.54
CA GLU A 183 -4.48 -31.03 -12.45
C GLU A 183 -5.62 -30.22 -11.86
N TYR A 184 -5.75 -28.97 -12.31
CA TYR A 184 -6.93 -28.16 -12.01
C TYR A 184 -7.36 -27.34 -13.23
N PHE A 185 -8.66 -27.08 -13.33
CA PHE A 185 -9.28 -26.36 -14.44
C PHE A 185 -10.18 -25.25 -13.90
N LEU A 186 -9.91 -24.01 -14.35
CA LEU A 186 -10.78 -22.86 -14.15
C LEU A 186 -11.58 -22.64 -15.43
N ALA A 187 -12.89 -22.81 -15.37
CA ALA A 187 -13.76 -22.68 -16.53
C ALA A 187 -14.93 -21.74 -16.24
N ALA A 188 -14.70 -20.45 -16.50
CA ALA A 188 -15.74 -19.42 -16.36
C ALA A 188 -16.90 -19.60 -17.36
N ASN A 189 -16.64 -20.23 -18.53
CA ASN A 189 -17.64 -20.50 -19.57
C ASN A 189 -17.62 -21.98 -19.99
N SER A 190 -18.80 -22.57 -20.14
CA SER A 190 -19.06 -23.97 -20.55
C SER A 190 -18.38 -24.39 -21.88
N ASN A 191 -18.11 -23.43 -22.78
CA ASN A 191 -17.69 -23.71 -24.16
C ASN A 191 -16.20 -24.03 -24.37
N LYS A 192 -15.35 -23.96 -23.34
CA LYS A 192 -13.88 -24.21 -23.48
C LYS A 192 -13.40 -25.56 -22.93
N LEU A 193 -14.32 -26.43 -22.53
CA LEU A 193 -14.02 -27.62 -21.75
C LEU A 193 -13.94 -28.88 -22.63
N SER A 194 -12.95 -28.98 -23.51
CA SER A 194 -12.73 -30.16 -24.36
C SER A 194 -11.29 -30.68 -24.24
N ARG A 195 -11.02 -31.55 -23.27
CA ARG A 195 -9.75 -32.31 -23.18
C ARG A 195 -9.98 -33.68 -22.54
N ASN A 196 -9.43 -34.72 -23.16
CA ASN A 196 -9.38 -36.06 -22.58
C ASN A 196 -8.34 -36.07 -21.44
N VAL A 197 -8.80 -35.91 -20.20
CA VAL A 197 -7.96 -35.99 -19.01
C VAL A 197 -8.33 -37.28 -18.28
N SER A 198 -7.42 -38.25 -18.25
CA SER A 198 -7.60 -39.49 -17.48
C SER A 198 -7.11 -39.28 -16.06
N SER A 199 -7.98 -38.75 -15.19
CA SER A 199 -7.74 -38.70 -13.74
C SER A 199 -8.65 -39.69 -13.02
N GLU A 200 -8.19 -40.21 -11.89
CA GLU A 200 -8.90 -41.25 -11.15
C GLU A 200 -9.98 -40.66 -10.23
N TYR A 201 -9.77 -39.45 -9.71
CA TYR A 201 -10.65 -38.76 -8.77
C TYR A 201 -10.90 -37.31 -9.21
N PHE A 202 -12.17 -36.93 -9.33
CA PHE A 202 -12.57 -35.58 -9.71
C PHE A 202 -13.24 -34.83 -8.56
N VAL A 203 -12.96 -33.54 -8.42
CA VAL A 203 -13.65 -32.62 -7.49
C VAL A 203 -14.21 -31.48 -8.31
N ILE A 204 -15.54 -31.33 -8.35
CA ILE A 204 -16.22 -30.41 -9.25
C ILE A 204 -17.01 -29.38 -8.43
N PHE A 205 -16.70 -28.09 -8.63
CA PHE A 205 -17.41 -26.95 -8.05
C PHE A 205 -18.07 -26.11 -9.16
N GLY A 206 -19.38 -25.91 -9.07
CA GLY A 206 -20.08 -24.96 -9.95
C GLY A 206 -21.59 -25.06 -9.85
N THR A 207 -22.29 -24.33 -10.73
CA THR A 207 -23.76 -24.38 -10.83
C THR A 207 -24.24 -25.68 -11.48
N HIS A 208 -25.53 -25.98 -11.34
CA HIS A 208 -26.17 -27.13 -11.97
C HIS A 208 -25.79 -27.30 -13.45
N ASP A 209 -25.93 -26.23 -14.25
CA ASP A 209 -25.66 -26.27 -15.70
C ASP A 209 -24.18 -26.49 -16.02
N PHE A 210 -23.30 -25.93 -15.18
CA PHE A 210 -21.87 -26.14 -15.30
C PHE A 210 -21.52 -27.59 -15.00
N ILE A 211 -22.04 -28.15 -13.90
CA ILE A 211 -21.81 -29.54 -13.50
C ILE A 211 -22.33 -30.49 -14.57
N ALA A 212 -23.53 -30.26 -15.11
CA ALA A 212 -24.09 -31.06 -16.20
C ALA A 212 -23.23 -31.01 -17.47
N THR A 213 -22.59 -29.88 -17.76
CA THR A 213 -21.64 -29.74 -18.88
C THR A 213 -20.34 -30.50 -18.63
N VAL A 214 -19.78 -30.39 -17.41
CA VAL A 214 -18.57 -31.12 -17.01
C VAL A 214 -18.82 -32.63 -17.08
N ALA A 215 -19.96 -33.10 -16.58
CA ALA A 215 -20.32 -34.51 -16.60
C ALA A 215 -20.48 -35.10 -18.02
N LYS A 216 -20.82 -34.26 -19.01
CA LYS A 216 -20.90 -34.69 -20.42
C LYS A 216 -19.55 -34.70 -21.14
N ASN A 217 -18.61 -33.85 -20.71
CA ASN A 217 -17.35 -33.64 -21.41
C ASN A 217 -16.17 -34.45 -20.84
N PHE A 218 -16.30 -34.99 -19.62
CA PHE A 218 -15.29 -35.82 -18.97
C PHE A 218 -15.85 -37.21 -18.65
N ASP A 219 -15.03 -38.24 -18.85
CA ASP A 219 -15.33 -39.60 -18.38
C ASP A 219 -15.10 -39.67 -16.86
N ILE A 220 -16.13 -39.30 -16.09
CA ILE A 220 -16.08 -39.27 -14.63
C ILE A 220 -16.31 -40.69 -14.08
N THR A 221 -15.29 -41.28 -13.47
CA THR A 221 -15.39 -42.56 -12.75
C THR A 221 -15.75 -42.36 -11.29
N ASN A 222 -14.95 -41.59 -10.55
CA ASN A 222 -15.16 -41.24 -9.15
C ASN A 222 -15.14 -39.72 -8.99
N ALA A 223 -16.19 -39.14 -8.40
CA ALA A 223 -16.25 -37.69 -8.22
C ALA A 223 -16.87 -37.25 -6.90
N ILE A 224 -16.39 -36.11 -6.40
CA ILE A 224 -17.08 -35.30 -5.41
C ILE A 224 -17.63 -34.09 -6.14
N VAL A 225 -18.95 -33.94 -6.13
CA VAL A 225 -19.68 -32.87 -6.79
C VAL A 225 -20.22 -31.92 -5.73
N ILE A 226 -19.92 -30.65 -5.93
CA ILE A 226 -20.27 -29.57 -5.02
C ILE A 226 -21.07 -28.51 -5.79
N PRO A 227 -22.41 -28.55 -5.74
CA PRO A 227 -23.25 -27.51 -6.32
C PRO A 227 -23.10 -26.20 -5.54
N THR A 228 -22.61 -25.14 -6.20
CA THR A 228 -22.49 -23.81 -5.59
C THR A 228 -23.84 -23.10 -5.44
N ASP A 229 -24.81 -23.49 -6.25
CA ASP A 229 -26.23 -23.08 -6.20
C ASP A 229 -27.08 -23.99 -5.32
N ASP A 230 -26.48 -25.04 -4.73
CA ASP A 230 -27.16 -26.06 -3.92
C ASP A 230 -28.32 -26.75 -4.63
N ALA A 231 -28.28 -26.76 -5.97
CA ALA A 231 -29.31 -27.36 -6.81
C ALA A 231 -29.33 -28.89 -6.70
N ILE A 232 -30.53 -29.47 -6.83
CA ILE A 232 -30.72 -30.92 -6.87
C ILE A 232 -30.23 -31.46 -8.21
N LEU A 233 -29.08 -32.13 -8.19
CA LEU A 233 -28.52 -32.82 -9.35
C LEU A 233 -29.18 -34.20 -9.53
N ASN A 234 -29.89 -34.37 -10.65
CA ASN A 234 -30.40 -35.65 -11.13
C ASN A 234 -29.56 -35.98 -12.36
N ASP A 235 -29.09 -37.23 -12.51
CA ASP A 235 -28.18 -37.70 -13.59
C ASP A 235 -26.67 -37.57 -13.29
N LEU A 236 -26.22 -38.17 -12.19
CA LEU A 236 -24.79 -38.32 -11.87
C LEU A 236 -24.39 -39.81 -11.78
N PRO A 237 -23.16 -40.19 -12.21
CA PRO A 237 -22.70 -41.59 -12.16
C PRO A 237 -22.65 -42.17 -10.73
N GLU A 238 -22.68 -43.50 -10.61
CA GLU A 238 -22.90 -44.26 -9.35
C GLU A 238 -21.83 -44.03 -8.26
N ASN A 239 -20.61 -43.62 -8.62
CA ASN A 239 -19.53 -43.31 -7.68
C ASN A 239 -19.34 -41.80 -7.49
N THR A 240 -20.45 -41.07 -7.38
CA THR A 240 -20.45 -39.64 -7.09
C THR A 240 -20.94 -39.34 -5.68
N TYR A 241 -20.18 -38.50 -4.97
CA TYR A 241 -20.54 -37.95 -3.68
C TYR A 241 -21.02 -36.51 -3.86
N ILE A 242 -22.16 -36.16 -3.29
CA ILE A 242 -22.76 -34.83 -3.39
C ILE A 242 -22.73 -34.19 -2.01
N ILE A 243 -22.11 -33.01 -1.91
CA ILE A 243 -22.12 -32.20 -0.69
C ILE A 243 -23.19 -31.12 -0.84
N SER A 244 -24.23 -31.14 -0.01
CA SER A 244 -25.31 -30.15 -0.02
C SER A 244 -25.59 -29.63 1.38
N ALA A 245 -26.08 -28.39 1.47
CA ALA A 245 -26.49 -27.81 2.74
C ALA A 245 -27.89 -28.29 3.20
N HIS A 246 -28.70 -28.86 2.30
CA HIS A 246 -30.07 -29.29 2.60
C HIS A 246 -30.16 -30.78 2.93
N SER A 247 -31.03 -31.14 3.89
CA SER A 247 -31.34 -32.52 4.20
C SER A 247 -32.41 -33.06 3.22
N ALA A 248 -32.13 -34.16 2.52
CA ALA A 248 -33.02 -34.76 1.52
C ALA A 248 -34.40 -35.23 2.05
N HIS A 249 -34.68 -35.11 3.36
CA HIS A 249 -35.92 -35.59 4.00
C HIS A 249 -37.03 -34.54 4.17
N ASN A 250 -36.83 -33.27 3.80
CA ASN A 250 -37.84 -32.22 4.01
C ASN A 250 -38.70 -31.89 2.77
N PHE A 251 -38.79 -32.80 1.79
CA PHE A 251 -39.51 -32.56 0.53
C PHE A 251 -41.01 -32.87 0.56
N ASP A 252 -41.60 -33.18 1.72
CA ASP A 252 -43.06 -33.12 1.84
C ASP A 252 -43.50 -31.68 2.10
N HIS A 253 -43.95 -31.02 1.03
CA HIS A 253 -44.73 -29.81 1.07
C HIS A 253 -46.07 -30.08 1.77
N GLN A 254 -46.06 -30.25 3.09
CA GLN A 254 -47.26 -30.16 3.91
C GLN A 254 -46.90 -29.83 5.36
N GLU A 255 -47.10 -28.54 5.67
CA GLU A 255 -47.40 -27.98 6.99
C GLU A 255 -46.28 -27.91 8.05
N GLN A 256 -46.13 -26.68 8.56
CA GLN A 256 -45.49 -26.22 9.80
C GLN A 256 -44.06 -25.64 9.73
N HIS A 257 -43.98 -24.40 10.23
CA HIS A 257 -42.86 -23.46 10.26
C HIS A 257 -41.59 -24.02 10.94
N TYR A 258 -40.73 -24.70 10.18
CA TYR A 258 -39.33 -24.90 10.55
C TYR A 258 -38.44 -24.43 9.40
N TYR A 259 -37.97 -23.19 9.49
CA TYR A 259 -36.92 -22.69 8.60
C TYR A 259 -35.65 -23.51 8.85
N THR A 260 -35.20 -24.29 7.88
CA THR A 260 -33.97 -25.07 8.01
C THR A 260 -32.77 -24.14 7.94
N LEU A 261 -31.93 -24.16 8.97
CA LEU A 261 -30.75 -23.31 9.05
C LEU A 261 -29.65 -23.86 8.14
N THR A 262 -29.37 -23.17 7.03
CA THR A 262 -28.30 -23.55 6.10
C THR A 262 -27.04 -22.69 6.32
N PRO A 263 -25.84 -23.16 5.98
CA PRO A 263 -24.62 -22.35 6.00
C PRO A 263 -24.71 -21.07 5.14
N GLN A 264 -25.57 -21.06 4.10
CA GLN A 264 -25.84 -19.89 3.26
C GLN A 264 -26.45 -18.73 4.05
N LEU A 265 -27.07 -19.01 5.20
CA LEU A 265 -27.56 -18.01 6.13
C LEU A 265 -26.53 -16.92 6.41
N PHE A 266 -25.26 -17.29 6.62
CA PHE A 266 -24.24 -16.32 7.00
C PHE A 266 -23.93 -15.30 5.90
N GLU A 267 -24.14 -15.64 4.63
CA GLU A 267 -23.91 -14.71 3.51
C GLU A 267 -24.86 -13.51 3.60
N ILE A 268 -26.11 -13.75 4.01
CA ILE A 268 -27.16 -12.74 4.17
C ILE A 268 -27.20 -12.17 5.59
N ALA A 269 -27.01 -13.00 6.61
CA ALA A 269 -27.05 -12.58 7.99
C ALA A 269 -25.92 -11.60 8.32
N THR A 270 -24.75 -11.74 7.68
CA THR A 270 -23.61 -10.83 7.90
C THR A 270 -23.99 -9.37 7.67
N PRO A 271 -24.47 -8.94 6.48
CA PRO A 271 -24.85 -7.55 6.26
C PRO A 271 -26.06 -7.12 7.12
N LEU A 272 -27.07 -7.98 7.31
CA LEU A 272 -28.25 -7.65 8.11
C LEU A 272 -27.92 -7.38 9.59
N VAL A 273 -27.14 -8.26 10.21
CA VAL A 273 -26.70 -8.11 11.61
C VAL A 273 -25.75 -6.92 11.74
N THR A 274 -24.90 -6.68 10.75
CA THR A 274 -24.03 -5.49 10.71
C THR A 274 -24.85 -4.20 10.75
N TYR A 275 -25.93 -4.12 9.97
CA TYR A 275 -26.85 -2.98 10.00
C TYR A 275 -27.49 -2.81 11.38
N ALA A 276 -27.99 -3.90 11.98
CA ALA A 276 -28.59 -3.88 13.31
C ALA A 276 -27.60 -3.42 14.40
N GLN A 277 -26.35 -3.91 14.37
CA GLN A 277 -25.32 -3.49 15.30
C GLN A 277 -24.90 -2.03 15.12
N SER A 278 -24.78 -1.58 13.88
CA SER A 278 -24.45 -0.18 13.58
C SER A 278 -25.55 0.74 14.12
N LEU A 279 -26.82 0.36 13.96
CA LEU A 279 -27.97 1.05 14.53
C LEU A 279 -27.88 1.10 16.06
N LYS A 280 -27.61 -0.04 16.72
CA LYS A 280 -27.43 -0.12 18.17
C LYS A 280 -26.36 0.85 18.69
N GLN A 281 -25.19 0.86 18.04
CA GLN A 281 -24.08 1.74 18.42
C GLN A 281 -24.44 3.21 18.26
N ALA A 282 -25.16 3.58 17.20
CA ALA A 282 -25.60 4.96 17.04
C ALA A 282 -26.65 5.37 18.06
N LEU A 283 -27.61 4.49 18.38
CA LEU A 283 -28.64 4.76 19.39
C LEU A 283 -28.05 4.95 20.79
N ASN A 284 -26.97 4.24 21.14
CA ASN A 284 -26.26 4.44 22.40
C ASN A 284 -25.66 5.86 22.55
N ASN A 285 -25.38 6.54 21.44
CA ASN A 285 -24.86 7.91 21.44
C ASN A 285 -25.99 8.98 21.44
N CYS A 286 -27.26 8.57 21.42
CA CYS A 286 -28.41 9.47 21.37
C CYS A 286 -29.03 9.67 22.77
N THR A 287 -29.34 10.91 23.13
CA THR A 287 -30.11 11.23 24.35
C THR A 287 -31.59 10.85 24.16
N HIS A 288 -32.21 10.21 25.16
CA HIS A 288 -33.57 9.64 25.13
C HIS A 288 -34.69 10.55 24.57
N SER A 289 -34.54 11.88 24.61
CA SER A 289 -35.60 12.82 24.21
C SER A 289 -35.78 13.02 22.69
N ASN A 290 -34.89 12.51 21.82
CA ASN A 290 -34.91 12.78 20.37
C ASN A 290 -34.60 11.55 19.49
N TYR A 291 -35.09 10.36 19.86
CA TYR A 291 -34.79 9.11 19.14
C TYR A 291 -35.17 9.15 17.63
N LYS A 292 -36.33 9.73 17.27
CA LYS A 292 -36.76 9.89 15.86
C LYS A 292 -35.86 10.82 15.05
N LEU A 293 -35.29 11.83 15.68
CA LEU A 293 -34.35 12.75 15.02
C LEU A 293 -32.98 12.10 14.83
N CYS A 294 -32.57 11.25 15.79
CA CYS A 294 -31.32 10.49 15.71
C CYS A 294 -31.38 9.42 14.62
N LEU A 295 -32.51 8.71 14.51
CA LEU A 295 -32.79 7.78 13.39
C LEU A 295 -32.65 8.51 12.05
N LYS A 296 -33.30 9.67 11.86
CA LYS A 296 -33.20 10.46 10.61
C LYS A 296 -31.77 10.91 10.24
N ASN A 297 -30.87 11.03 11.21
CA ASN A 297 -29.45 11.38 10.98
C ASN A 297 -28.54 10.16 10.82
N PHE A 298 -29.06 8.95 10.94
CA PHE A 298 -28.34 7.70 10.69
C PHE A 298 -28.18 7.50 9.18
N GLY A 299 -27.25 8.24 8.57
CA GLY A 299 -27.01 8.20 7.12
C GLY A 299 -25.64 7.67 6.70
N LYS A 300 -24.68 7.50 7.63
CA LYS A 300 -23.26 7.24 7.27
C LYS A 300 -22.50 6.36 8.25
N ALA A 301 -23.15 5.37 8.87
CA ALA A 301 -22.39 4.34 9.57
C ALA A 301 -21.66 3.49 8.52
N ARG A 302 -20.32 3.42 8.59
CA ARG A 302 -19.55 2.56 7.70
C ARG A 302 -19.78 1.11 8.11
N PRO A 303 -20.23 0.23 7.19
CA PRO A 303 -20.30 -1.19 7.46
C PRO A 303 -18.94 -1.70 7.93
N PHE A 304 -18.88 -2.36 9.09
CA PHE A 304 -17.77 -3.25 9.43
C PHE A 304 -18.30 -4.67 9.32
N MET A 305 -17.56 -5.55 8.66
CA MET A 305 -18.04 -6.90 8.42
C MET A 305 -17.75 -7.77 9.64
N LEU A 306 -18.80 -8.35 10.23
CA LEU A 306 -18.68 -9.25 11.38
C LEU A 306 -18.16 -10.64 10.95
N GLU A 307 -17.43 -11.29 11.85
CA GLU A 307 -17.07 -12.69 11.68
C GLU A 307 -18.28 -13.60 11.99
N PRO A 308 -18.39 -14.79 11.34
CA PRO A 308 -19.50 -15.73 11.58
C PRO A 308 -19.69 -16.14 13.05
N SER A 309 -18.59 -16.22 13.81
CA SER A 309 -18.60 -16.50 15.27
C SER A 309 -19.42 -15.46 16.04
N GLN A 310 -19.25 -14.18 15.73
CA GLN A 310 -19.97 -13.09 16.38
C GLN A 310 -21.47 -13.11 16.01
N ILE A 311 -21.79 -13.53 14.78
CA ILE A 311 -23.18 -13.65 14.31
C ILE A 311 -23.92 -14.73 15.10
N ILE A 312 -23.26 -15.87 15.36
CA ILE A 312 -23.83 -16.94 16.20
C ILE A 312 -24.19 -16.43 17.58
N ASP A 313 -23.27 -15.72 18.24
CA ASP A 313 -23.49 -15.20 19.59
C ASP A 313 -24.65 -14.20 19.64
N LEU A 314 -24.78 -13.37 18.60
CA LEU A 314 -25.83 -12.34 18.51
C LEU A 314 -27.20 -12.92 18.18
N LEU A 315 -27.25 -13.88 17.27
CA LEU A 315 -28.49 -14.54 16.84
C LEU A 315 -28.84 -15.75 17.72
N LYS A 316 -27.98 -16.09 18.69
CA LYS A 316 -28.12 -17.24 19.60
C LYS A 316 -28.35 -18.56 18.84
N ILE A 317 -27.51 -18.79 17.83
CA ILE A 317 -27.59 -20.01 17.01
C ILE A 317 -26.87 -21.16 17.72
N GLU A 318 -27.44 -22.36 17.70
CA GLU A 318 -26.73 -23.56 18.14
C GLU A 318 -25.75 -24.02 17.06
N THR A 319 -24.47 -24.09 17.38
CA THR A 319 -23.40 -24.48 16.42
C THR A 319 -23.56 -25.90 15.86
N SER A 320 -24.29 -26.78 16.55
CA SER A 320 -24.62 -28.15 16.13
C SER A 320 -25.64 -28.22 14.99
N SER A 321 -26.40 -27.15 14.75
CA SER A 321 -27.50 -27.13 13.77
C SER A 321 -27.04 -26.87 12.33
N ILE A 322 -25.83 -26.35 12.13
CA ILE A 322 -25.33 -25.92 10.81
C ILE A 322 -24.36 -26.98 10.27
N ASN A 323 -24.91 -27.84 9.41
CA ASN A 323 -24.21 -28.99 8.89
C ASN A 323 -24.30 -29.04 7.35
N TYR A 324 -23.23 -29.51 6.72
CA TYR A 324 -23.29 -30.00 5.35
C TYR A 324 -23.56 -31.50 5.38
N TYR A 325 -24.42 -31.94 4.48
CA TYR A 325 -24.80 -33.33 4.31
C TYR A 325 -24.16 -33.91 3.06
N ILE A 326 -23.57 -35.09 3.21
CA ILE A 326 -22.88 -35.78 2.13
C ILE A 326 -23.70 -37.01 1.75
N TYR A 327 -24.09 -37.06 0.49
CA TYR A 327 -24.88 -38.13 -0.11
C TYR A 327 -24.05 -38.90 -1.13
N LYS A 328 -24.38 -40.17 -1.35
CA LYS A 328 -23.93 -40.91 -2.53
C LYS A 328 -25.07 -41.06 -3.53
N SER A 329 -24.75 -40.90 -4.81
CA SER A 329 -25.70 -41.10 -5.91
C SER A 329 -25.90 -42.61 -6.15
N ASP A 330 -27.13 -43.10 -6.02
CA ASP A 330 -27.51 -44.48 -6.38
C ASP A 330 -28.53 -44.43 -7.54
N ASN A 331 -28.25 -45.12 -8.65
CA ASN A 331 -29.11 -45.14 -9.86
C ASN A 331 -30.51 -45.75 -9.62
N ALA A 332 -30.72 -46.46 -8.52
CA ALA A 332 -31.89 -47.32 -8.32
C ALA A 332 -33.00 -46.71 -7.44
N SER A 333 -32.78 -45.57 -6.76
CA SER A 333 -33.82 -44.94 -5.95
C SER A 333 -33.62 -43.44 -5.77
N LEU A 334 -34.70 -42.67 -5.83
CA LEU A 334 -34.80 -41.26 -5.38
C LEU A 334 -34.33 -41.03 -3.92
N LEU A 335 -34.10 -42.10 -3.16
CA LEU A 335 -33.54 -42.07 -1.81
C LEU A 335 -32.01 -41.95 -1.86
N ARG A 336 -31.52 -40.71 -1.74
CA ARG A 336 -30.10 -40.43 -1.50
C ARG A 336 -29.69 -40.95 -0.13
N THR A 337 -28.75 -41.88 -0.06
CA THR A 337 -28.23 -42.38 1.22
C THR A 337 -27.33 -41.33 1.86
N LYS A 338 -27.69 -40.90 3.08
CA LYS A 338 -26.90 -39.93 3.86
C LYS A 338 -25.74 -40.64 4.53
N LEU A 339 -24.52 -40.37 4.10
CA LEU A 339 -23.31 -41.08 4.56
C LEU A 339 -22.54 -40.32 5.63
N PHE A 340 -22.34 -39.02 5.43
CA PHE A 340 -21.57 -38.18 6.33
C PHE A 340 -22.28 -36.85 6.63
N VAL A 341 -21.94 -36.30 7.79
CA VAL A 341 -22.30 -34.96 8.24
C VAL A 341 -21.00 -34.22 8.54
N TYR A 342 -20.81 -33.07 7.89
CA TYR A 342 -19.71 -32.16 8.19
C TYR A 342 -20.25 -30.96 8.96
N ASN A 343 -19.77 -30.75 10.18
CA ASN A 343 -20.14 -29.57 10.95
C ASN A 343 -19.18 -28.41 10.64
N PHE A 344 -19.76 -27.27 10.24
CA PHE A 344 -19.00 -26.09 9.82
C PHE A 344 -18.10 -25.52 10.94
N PHE A 345 -18.56 -25.53 12.19
CA PHE A 345 -17.85 -24.88 13.30
C PHE A 345 -16.84 -25.78 14.01
N SER A 346 -17.13 -27.07 14.12
CA SER A 346 -16.21 -28.01 14.77
C SER A 346 -15.15 -28.58 13.81
N ASP A 347 -15.22 -28.24 12.51
CA ASP A 347 -14.39 -28.83 11.45
C ASP A 347 -14.32 -30.38 11.54
N ASN A 348 -15.45 -31.02 11.83
CA ASN A 348 -15.52 -32.46 12.09
C ASN A 348 -16.47 -33.15 11.11
N LEU A 349 -16.01 -34.26 10.54
CA LEU A 349 -16.79 -35.14 9.66
C LEU A 349 -17.25 -36.36 10.46
N THR A 350 -18.55 -36.41 10.74
CA THR A 350 -19.19 -37.55 11.41
C THR A 350 -19.81 -38.51 10.40
N GLN A 351 -19.56 -39.80 10.56
CA GLN A 351 -20.13 -40.86 9.74
C GLN A 351 -21.48 -41.31 10.30
N LEU A 352 -22.49 -41.45 9.44
CA LEU A 352 -23.86 -41.82 9.81
C LEU A 352 -24.23 -43.26 9.47
N SER A 353 -23.54 -43.88 8.52
CA SER A 353 -23.75 -45.27 8.10
C SER A 353 -22.42 -46.02 8.03
N SER A 354 -22.44 -47.34 8.30
CA SER A 354 -21.26 -48.20 8.22
C SER A 354 -20.76 -48.26 6.77
N PHE A 355 -19.67 -47.55 6.51
CA PHE A 355 -18.96 -47.54 5.24
C PHE A 355 -17.61 -48.18 5.51
N ASP A 356 -17.32 -49.28 4.83
CA ASP A 356 -16.03 -49.94 4.94
C ASP A 356 -14.99 -49.08 4.22
N PHE A 357 -14.11 -48.44 4.99
CA PHE A 357 -12.93 -47.82 4.44
C PHE A 357 -12.00 -48.93 3.94
N ASP A 358 -11.58 -48.85 2.67
CA ASP A 358 -10.46 -49.64 2.19
C ASP A 358 -9.22 -49.25 3.00
N ASN A 359 -8.90 -50.06 4.02
CA ASN A 359 -7.77 -49.88 4.96
C ASN A 359 -6.39 -50.05 4.30
N ASN A 360 -6.30 -49.94 2.98
CA ASN A 360 -5.02 -49.80 2.31
C ASN A 360 -4.52 -48.39 2.59
N THR A 361 -3.77 -48.23 3.69
CA THR A 361 -2.87 -47.09 3.88
C THR A 361 -1.90 -47.06 2.72
N SER A 362 -2.26 -46.35 1.66
CA SER A 362 -1.37 -46.03 0.57
C SER A 362 -0.22 -45.23 1.18
N SER A 363 0.98 -45.83 1.18
CA SER A 363 2.20 -45.10 1.47
C SER A 363 2.28 -43.94 0.49
N TYR A 364 2.03 -42.72 0.97
CA TYR A 364 2.02 -41.51 0.17
C TYR A 364 3.29 -41.42 -0.67
N THR A 365 3.17 -41.67 -1.97
CA THR A 365 4.32 -41.75 -2.88
C THR A 365 5.03 -40.41 -2.94
N CYS A 366 4.27 -39.32 -2.86
CA CYS A 366 4.81 -37.97 -2.86
C CYS A 366 5.56 -37.59 -1.57
N MET A 367 5.22 -38.19 -0.41
CA MET A 367 5.93 -37.99 0.86
C MET A 367 7.11 -38.96 1.06
N SER A 368 7.19 -40.01 0.25
CA SER A 368 8.29 -41.00 0.31
C SER A 368 9.62 -40.48 -0.28
N GLN A 369 9.59 -39.39 -1.05
CA GLN A 369 10.77 -38.76 -1.66
C GLN A 369 10.95 -37.32 -1.18
N GLU A 370 12.19 -36.93 -0.86
CA GLU A 370 12.53 -35.54 -0.51
C GLU A 370 12.18 -34.59 -1.68
N GLY A 371 11.14 -33.76 -1.49
CA GLY A 371 10.61 -32.87 -2.53
C GLY A 371 9.72 -33.55 -3.60
N GLY A 372 9.25 -34.79 -3.37
CA GLY A 372 8.38 -35.53 -4.29
C GLY A 372 7.08 -34.81 -4.60
N CYS A 373 6.32 -34.41 -3.57
CA CYS A 373 5.05 -33.68 -3.78
C CYS A 373 5.24 -32.36 -4.55
N GLN A 374 6.37 -31.66 -4.39
CA GLN A 374 6.62 -30.40 -5.11
C GLN A 374 6.82 -30.60 -6.63
N LYS A 375 7.31 -31.76 -7.06
CA LYS A 375 7.54 -32.06 -8.49
C LYS A 375 6.33 -32.67 -9.18
N GLN A 376 5.50 -33.40 -8.44
CA GLN A 376 4.39 -34.17 -8.99
C GLN A 376 3.03 -33.48 -8.85
N CYS A 377 2.87 -32.60 -7.85
CA CYS A 377 1.57 -32.03 -7.49
C CYS A 377 1.56 -30.52 -7.73
N LYS A 378 0.62 -30.02 -8.54
CA LYS A 378 0.53 -28.59 -8.88
C LYS A 378 0.18 -27.70 -7.68
N ASN A 379 -0.55 -28.22 -6.69
CA ASN A 379 -0.85 -27.48 -5.46
C ASN A 379 0.37 -27.31 -4.53
N PHE A 380 1.41 -28.13 -4.67
CA PHE A 380 2.69 -28.02 -3.95
C PHE A 380 3.80 -27.34 -4.75
N ASP A 381 3.57 -27.04 -6.03
CA ASP A 381 4.53 -26.29 -6.82
C ASP A 381 4.74 -24.89 -6.20
N PHE A 382 5.85 -24.75 -5.49
CA PHE A 382 6.30 -23.49 -4.92
C PHE A 382 6.54 -22.45 -6.01
N ARG A 383 6.72 -22.87 -7.26
CA ARG A 383 7.03 -22.02 -8.40
C ARG A 383 5.81 -21.38 -9.06
N SER A 384 4.59 -21.85 -8.77
CA SER A 384 3.36 -21.24 -9.28
C SER A 384 2.72 -20.22 -8.33
N ASN A 385 3.22 -20.06 -7.10
CA ASN A 385 2.81 -18.98 -6.19
C ASN A 385 3.95 -18.37 -5.34
N PHE A 386 5.21 -18.48 -5.79
CA PHE A 386 6.23 -17.45 -5.52
C PHE A 386 6.22 -16.41 -6.64
N LYS A 387 5.02 -15.95 -6.96
CA LYS A 387 4.81 -14.66 -7.57
C LYS A 387 5.09 -13.64 -6.46
N PHE A 388 6.32 -13.13 -6.42
CA PHE A 388 6.67 -11.89 -5.72
C PHE A 388 6.00 -10.65 -6.36
N ALA A 389 4.95 -10.88 -7.16
CA ALA A 389 3.92 -9.95 -7.55
C ALA A 389 2.60 -10.71 -7.40
N PRO A 390 1.67 -10.30 -6.52
CA PRO A 390 0.30 -10.80 -6.61
C PRO A 390 -0.18 -10.61 -8.06
N GLU A 391 -0.77 -11.63 -8.69
CA GLU A 391 -1.44 -11.42 -9.98
C GLU A 391 -2.78 -10.67 -9.82
N ASP A 392 -3.08 -10.24 -8.59
CA ASP A 392 -3.91 -9.07 -8.28
C ASP A 392 -3.13 -8.10 -7.37
N CYS A 393 -2.00 -7.59 -7.84
CA CYS A 393 -1.56 -6.26 -7.43
C CYS A 393 -2.07 -5.34 -8.53
N GLU A 394 -3.39 -5.12 -8.56
CA GLU A 394 -3.91 -3.84 -9.03
C GLU A 394 -3.37 -2.79 -8.04
N MET A 395 -2.07 -2.47 -8.16
CA MET A 395 -1.48 -1.27 -7.62
C MET A 395 -2.08 -0.14 -8.42
N THR A 396 -3.27 0.26 -8.00
CA THR A 396 -3.96 1.37 -8.60
C THR A 396 -3.22 2.63 -8.17
N ILE A 397 -2.74 3.38 -9.17
CA ILE A 397 -2.25 4.73 -8.91
C ILE A 397 -3.45 5.53 -8.43
N ARG A 398 -3.29 6.24 -7.32
CA ARG A 398 -4.32 7.14 -6.81
C ARG A 398 -4.72 8.13 -7.91
N THR A 399 -6.00 8.19 -8.22
CA THR A 399 -6.54 8.99 -9.33
C THR A 399 -6.77 10.47 -8.98
N GLU A 400 -6.29 10.91 -7.81
CA GLU A 400 -6.44 12.28 -7.35
C GLU A 400 -5.50 13.23 -8.12
N SER A 401 -5.98 14.41 -8.50
CA SER A 401 -5.26 15.33 -9.40
C SER A 401 -3.90 15.79 -8.86
N TRP A 402 -3.74 15.91 -7.54
CA TRP A 402 -2.48 16.30 -6.91
C TRP A 402 -1.38 15.22 -7.07
N VAL A 403 -1.76 13.95 -7.23
CA VAL A 403 -0.82 12.84 -7.39
C VAL A 403 -0.10 12.96 -8.73
N PHE A 404 -0.85 13.19 -9.81
CA PHE A 404 -0.27 13.38 -11.15
C PHE A 404 0.61 14.63 -11.24
N ALA A 405 0.22 15.73 -10.57
CA ALA A 405 1.02 16.94 -10.50
C ALA A 405 2.39 16.68 -9.84
N PHE A 406 2.43 16.03 -8.68
CA PHE A 406 3.70 15.71 -8.02
C PHE A 406 4.51 14.63 -8.76
N LEU A 407 3.86 13.67 -9.41
CA LEU A 407 4.54 12.64 -10.18
C LEU A 407 5.26 13.22 -11.41
N SER A 408 4.60 14.12 -12.14
CA SER A 408 5.21 14.84 -13.27
C SER A 408 6.38 15.74 -12.84
N LEU A 409 6.24 16.44 -11.70
CA LEU A 409 7.32 17.26 -11.14
C LEU A 409 8.51 16.42 -10.67
N SER A 410 8.24 15.24 -10.10
CA SER A 410 9.26 14.26 -9.75
C SER A 410 10.00 13.73 -10.97
N LEU A 411 9.28 13.36 -12.03
CA LEU A 411 9.88 12.91 -13.29
C LEU A 411 10.82 13.98 -13.87
N LEU A 412 10.39 15.24 -13.90
CA LEU A 412 11.22 16.36 -14.35
C LEU A 412 12.48 16.50 -13.47
N GLY A 413 12.33 16.43 -12.15
CA GLY A 413 13.44 16.48 -11.20
C GLY A 413 14.46 15.36 -11.41
N VAL A 414 14.00 14.12 -11.60
CA VAL A 414 14.83 12.95 -11.91
C VAL A 414 15.61 13.16 -13.21
N LEU A 415 14.95 13.61 -14.28
CA LEU A 415 15.62 13.88 -15.56
C LEU A 415 16.71 14.95 -15.44
N LEU A 416 16.45 16.05 -14.70
CA LEU A 416 17.45 17.07 -14.43
C LEU A 416 18.63 16.52 -13.62
N CYS A 417 18.37 15.66 -12.64
CA CYS A 417 19.43 15.01 -11.86
C CYS A 417 20.27 14.07 -12.72
N ILE A 418 19.67 13.29 -13.64
CA ILE A 418 20.41 12.44 -14.59
C ILE A 418 21.32 13.29 -15.48
N ALA A 419 20.80 14.39 -16.02
CA ALA A 419 21.59 15.28 -16.86
C ALA A 419 22.79 15.86 -16.11
N ILE A 420 22.61 16.32 -14.87
CA ILE A 420 23.68 16.81 -14.01
C ILE A 420 24.66 15.67 -13.65
N LEU A 421 24.17 14.47 -13.37
CA LEU A 421 25.00 13.31 -13.05
C LEU A 421 25.91 12.95 -14.23
N ILE A 422 25.35 12.88 -15.45
CA ILE A 422 26.12 12.64 -16.67
C ILE A 422 27.17 13.73 -16.85
N PHE A 423 26.79 15.00 -16.68
CA PHE A 423 27.74 16.12 -16.77
C PHE A 423 28.90 15.99 -15.76
N LEU A 424 28.60 15.65 -14.51
CA LEU A 424 29.60 15.45 -13.46
C LEU A 424 30.51 14.24 -13.77
N LEU A 425 29.94 13.11 -14.20
CA LEU A 425 30.71 11.92 -14.57
C LEU A 425 31.63 12.18 -15.77
N VAL A 426 31.13 12.82 -16.82
CA VAL A 426 31.95 13.23 -17.98
C VAL A 426 33.08 14.15 -17.54
N SER A 427 32.79 15.09 -16.65
CA SER A 427 33.79 16.03 -16.18
C SER A 427 34.87 15.38 -15.31
N ILE A 428 34.52 14.35 -14.52
CA ILE A 428 35.47 13.52 -13.78
C ILE A 428 36.34 12.72 -14.76
N CYS A 429 35.75 12.11 -15.78
CA CYS A 429 36.49 11.38 -16.82
C CYS A 429 37.46 12.29 -17.59
N ARG A 430 37.08 13.56 -17.82
CA ARG A 430 37.93 14.58 -18.46
C ARG A 430 39.01 15.15 -17.54
N ARG A 431 39.09 14.71 -16.28
CA ARG A 431 40.04 15.19 -15.26
C ARG A 431 40.08 16.72 -15.11
N ASN A 432 38.93 17.39 -15.30
CA ASN A 432 38.83 18.78 -14.89
C ASN A 432 39.04 18.83 -13.38
N VAL A 433 39.95 19.68 -12.90
CA VAL A 433 40.38 19.72 -11.49
C VAL A 433 39.18 20.05 -10.60
N LEU A 434 38.54 19.02 -10.07
CA LEU A 434 37.51 19.15 -9.04
C LEU A 434 38.23 19.26 -7.71
N GLU A 435 38.26 20.47 -7.14
CA GLU A 435 38.86 20.66 -5.84
C GLU A 435 37.96 19.98 -4.77
N GLY A 436 38.46 18.86 -4.22
CA GLY A 436 37.80 18.06 -3.18
C GLY A 436 37.26 16.69 -3.64
N ASN A 437 36.85 15.86 -2.67
CA ASN A 437 36.35 14.50 -2.95
C ASN A 437 35.02 14.52 -3.76
N PRO A 438 35.01 14.09 -5.05
CA PRO A 438 33.83 14.14 -5.91
C PRO A 438 32.76 13.11 -5.53
N MET A 439 33.14 12.03 -4.83
CA MET A 439 32.23 10.93 -4.48
C MET A 439 31.05 11.39 -3.64
N LEU A 440 31.28 12.32 -2.72
CA LEU A 440 30.21 12.80 -1.86
C LEU A 440 29.19 13.67 -2.60
N SER A 441 29.64 14.42 -3.62
CA SER A 441 28.72 15.23 -4.44
C SER A 441 27.85 14.34 -5.33
N ILE A 442 28.42 13.25 -5.86
CA ILE A 442 27.67 12.21 -6.58
C ILE A 442 26.68 11.53 -5.63
N LEU A 443 27.11 11.15 -4.43
CA LEU A 443 26.26 10.50 -3.44
C LEU A 443 25.10 11.41 -2.98
N LEU A 444 25.35 12.71 -2.83
CA LEU A 444 24.31 13.71 -2.56
C LEU A 444 23.32 13.82 -3.73
N LEU A 445 23.80 13.77 -4.98
CA LEU A 445 22.93 13.82 -6.16
C LEU A 445 22.07 12.57 -6.28
N ILE A 446 22.64 11.38 -6.06
CA ILE A 446 21.89 10.10 -6.01
C ILE A 446 20.83 10.17 -4.91
N THR A 447 21.15 10.77 -3.76
CA THR A 447 20.18 10.94 -2.68
C THR A 447 19.03 11.88 -3.06
N VAL A 448 19.31 12.98 -3.76
CA VAL A 448 18.26 13.87 -4.29
C VAL A 448 17.40 13.15 -5.33
N MET A 449 17.98 12.28 -6.17
CA MET A 449 17.21 11.42 -7.06
C MET A 449 16.29 10.46 -6.29
N LEU A 450 16.81 9.83 -5.23
CA LEU A 450 16.01 8.94 -4.38
C LEU A 450 14.87 9.70 -3.66
N MET A 451 15.06 10.97 -3.29
CA MET A 451 13.97 11.81 -2.76
C MET A 451 12.84 12.00 -3.77
N TYR A 452 13.16 12.31 -5.04
CA TYR A 452 12.14 12.40 -6.09
C TYR A 452 11.43 11.06 -6.33
N CYS A 453 12.18 9.95 -6.36
CA CYS A 453 11.63 8.60 -6.50
C CYS A 453 10.78 8.15 -5.31
N SER A 454 11.01 8.71 -4.12
CA SER A 454 10.28 8.35 -2.87
C SER A 454 8.80 8.70 -2.92
N ILE A 455 8.34 9.45 -3.93
CA ILE A 455 6.92 9.75 -4.17
C ILE A 455 6.17 8.54 -4.74
N LEU A 456 6.87 7.62 -5.42
CA LEU A 456 6.24 6.45 -6.03
C LEU A 456 5.48 5.60 -4.99
N PRO A 457 6.08 5.18 -3.85
CA PRO A 457 5.35 4.47 -2.80
C PRO A 457 4.15 5.24 -2.21
N LEU A 458 4.15 6.58 -2.26
CA LEU A 458 3.03 7.41 -1.77
C LEU A 458 1.87 7.46 -2.78
N SER A 459 2.16 7.30 -4.07
CA SER A 459 1.16 7.35 -5.14
C SER A 459 0.38 6.05 -5.34
N LEU A 460 0.87 4.94 -4.80
CA LEU A 460 0.32 3.59 -4.97
C LEU A 460 -0.71 3.29 -3.87
N GLU A 461 -1.93 2.92 -4.23
CA GLU A 461 -2.88 2.28 -3.33
C GLU A 461 -2.85 0.77 -3.57
N GLY A 462 -2.89 -0.03 -2.50
CA GLY A 462 -2.83 -1.49 -2.61
C GLY A 462 -3.82 -2.20 -1.70
N ASP A 463 -4.11 -3.46 -2.04
CA ASP A 463 -5.06 -4.30 -1.33
C ASP A 463 -4.60 -4.71 0.08
N LYS A 464 -5.52 -5.28 0.87
CA LYS A 464 -5.33 -5.62 2.29
C LYS A 464 -4.00 -6.33 2.61
N SER A 465 -3.52 -7.20 1.72
CA SER A 465 -2.24 -7.93 1.87
C SER A 465 -1.01 -7.03 1.61
N SER A 466 -1.09 -6.09 0.66
CA SER A 466 -0.01 -5.17 0.28
C SER A 466 0.05 -3.90 1.15
N LYS A 467 -1.04 -3.56 1.86
CA LYS A 467 -1.12 -2.35 2.72
C LYS A 467 0.03 -2.24 3.71
N ASN A 468 0.44 -3.34 4.34
CA ASN A 468 1.54 -3.30 5.31
C ASN A 468 2.89 -3.01 4.61
N SER A 469 3.16 -3.69 3.50
CA SER A 469 4.39 -3.50 2.72
C SER A 469 4.48 -2.10 2.11
N ILE A 470 3.39 -1.58 1.55
CA ILE A 470 3.32 -0.21 1.03
C ILE A 470 3.51 0.80 2.16
N CYS A 471 2.88 0.58 3.32
CA CYS A 471 3.04 1.45 4.48
C CYS A 471 4.52 1.52 4.92
N VAL A 472 5.17 0.36 5.04
CA VAL A 472 6.60 0.28 5.41
C VAL A 472 7.46 0.98 4.35
N ALA A 473 7.21 0.71 3.07
CA ALA A 473 7.92 1.37 1.97
C ALA A 473 7.76 2.90 2.01
N ARG A 474 6.54 3.42 2.26
CA ARG A 474 6.29 4.86 2.43
C ARG A 474 7.10 5.45 3.59
N ALA A 475 7.05 4.82 4.76
CA ALA A 475 7.76 5.31 5.94
C ALA A 475 9.29 5.30 5.75
N LEU A 476 9.84 4.20 5.21
CA LEU A 476 11.27 4.07 4.95
C LEU A 476 11.74 5.04 3.86
N ALA A 477 11.01 5.14 2.74
CA ALA A 477 11.38 6.02 1.63
C ALA A 477 11.48 7.48 2.07
N ILE A 478 10.52 7.97 2.86
CA ILE A 478 10.54 9.35 3.37
C ILE A 478 11.70 9.54 4.36
N THR A 479 11.78 8.69 5.39
CA THR A 479 12.69 8.93 6.52
C THR A 479 14.16 8.72 6.17
N LEU A 480 14.47 7.70 5.36
CA LEU A 480 15.83 7.40 4.95
C LEU A 480 16.33 8.40 3.91
N SER A 481 15.48 8.87 2.99
CA SER A 481 15.91 9.86 1.99
C SER A 481 16.28 11.20 2.65
N PHE A 482 15.48 11.70 3.59
CA PHE A 482 15.82 12.89 4.38
C PHE A 482 17.12 12.73 5.17
N ALA A 483 17.28 11.61 5.88
CA ALA A 483 18.47 11.39 6.69
C ALA A 483 19.73 11.21 5.84
N ALA A 484 19.63 10.57 4.67
CA ALA A 484 20.73 10.49 3.73
C ALA A 484 21.17 11.90 3.25
N ALA A 485 20.23 12.78 2.91
CA ALA A 485 20.59 14.13 2.48
C ALA A 485 21.21 14.95 3.62
N PHE A 486 20.59 14.95 4.81
CA PHE A 486 21.08 15.72 5.94
C PHE A 486 22.41 15.19 6.47
N SER A 487 22.63 13.87 6.50
CA SER A 487 23.93 13.30 6.89
C SER A 487 25.06 13.68 5.92
N LEU A 488 24.81 13.69 4.60
CA LEU A 488 25.79 14.09 3.59
C LEU A 488 26.12 15.58 3.66
N ILE A 489 25.12 16.43 3.82
CA ILE A 489 25.31 17.88 3.96
C ILE A 489 26.02 18.19 5.28
N LEU A 490 25.62 17.54 6.37
CA LEU A 490 26.18 17.76 7.70
C LEU A 490 27.63 17.29 7.78
N SER A 491 27.96 16.13 7.23
CA SER A 491 29.34 15.64 7.20
C SER A 491 30.27 16.57 6.40
N ARG A 492 29.80 17.16 5.29
CA ARG A 492 30.54 18.24 4.60
C ARG A 492 30.66 19.47 5.44
N SER A 493 29.56 19.93 5.99
CA SER A 493 29.47 21.15 6.79
C SER A 493 30.46 21.13 7.96
N ILE A 494 30.56 20.00 8.67
CA ILE A 494 31.52 19.79 9.76
C ILE A 494 32.95 19.84 9.22
N LEU A 495 33.24 19.12 8.13
CA LEU A 495 34.57 19.14 7.51
C LEU A 495 35.00 20.54 7.07
N LEU A 496 34.11 21.30 6.45
CA LEU A 496 34.39 22.69 6.03
C LEU A 496 34.60 23.61 7.25
N ALA A 497 33.88 23.39 8.34
CA ALA A 497 33.99 24.19 9.56
C ALA A 497 35.26 23.86 10.38
N THR A 498 35.71 22.60 10.41
CA THR A 498 36.98 22.24 11.08
C THR A 498 38.18 22.74 10.27
N ALA A 499 38.11 22.62 8.94
CA ALA A 499 39.17 23.11 8.06
C ALA A 499 39.32 24.64 8.06
N SER A 500 38.27 25.40 8.42
CA SER A 500 38.34 26.87 8.50
C SER A 500 38.85 27.39 9.84
N LYS A 501 38.82 26.57 10.89
CA LYS A 501 39.24 26.94 12.25
C LYS A 501 40.73 26.67 12.52
N GLU A 502 41.35 25.74 11.81
CA GLU A 502 42.80 25.52 11.85
C GLU A 502 43.51 26.56 10.96
N ILE A 503 43.82 27.73 11.53
CA ILE A 503 44.75 28.70 10.93
C ILE A 503 46.17 28.16 11.14
N GLY A 504 46.68 27.38 10.20
CA GLY A 504 48.08 26.95 10.18
C GLY A 504 48.27 25.49 9.75
N PHE A 505 48.88 25.31 8.58
CA PHE A 505 49.19 24.05 7.91
C PHE A 505 48.01 23.19 7.43
N MET A 506 48.16 22.66 6.22
CA MET A 506 47.21 21.79 5.55
C MET A 506 46.84 20.58 6.41
N SER A 507 45.74 20.69 7.14
CA SER A 507 45.02 19.54 7.68
C SER A 507 44.45 18.76 6.49
N HIS A 508 45.23 17.79 6.01
CA HIS A 508 44.77 16.79 5.06
C HIS A 508 43.76 15.89 5.79
N VAL A 509 42.55 16.41 6.00
CA VAL A 509 41.49 15.66 6.65
C VAL A 509 41.18 14.44 5.79
N ALA A 510 41.36 13.27 6.39
CA ALA A 510 41.16 12.00 5.72
C ALA A 510 39.68 11.86 5.30
N GLY A 511 39.43 11.77 3.99
CA GLY A 511 38.11 11.45 3.43
C GLY A 511 37.39 10.26 4.10
N PRO A 512 38.10 9.19 4.53
CA PRO A 512 37.51 8.12 5.33
C PRO A 512 36.79 8.59 6.60
N VAL A 513 37.33 9.56 7.35
CA VAL A 513 36.71 10.07 8.58
C VAL A 513 35.37 10.72 8.28
N GLN A 514 35.29 11.48 7.18
CA GLN A 514 34.04 12.06 6.71
C GLN A 514 33.01 10.99 6.34
N SER A 515 33.43 9.92 5.67
CA SER A 515 32.55 8.80 5.31
C SER A 515 32.05 8.04 6.54
N PHE A 516 32.91 7.78 7.54
CA PHE A 516 32.50 7.16 8.80
C PHE A 516 31.49 8.01 9.56
N LEU A 517 31.73 9.32 9.64
CA LEU A 517 30.79 10.26 10.26
C LEU A 517 29.44 10.26 9.53
N CYS A 518 29.45 10.30 8.19
CA CYS A 518 28.22 10.25 7.40
C CYS A 518 27.45 8.94 7.63
N LEU A 519 28.14 7.79 7.62
CA LEU A 519 27.54 6.47 7.84
C LEU A 519 26.95 6.38 9.25
N PHE A 520 27.66 6.89 10.27
CA PHE A 520 27.16 6.90 11.64
C PHE A 520 25.88 7.72 11.77
N ILE A 521 25.86 8.95 11.22
CA ILE A 521 24.69 9.84 11.28
C ILE A 521 23.49 9.23 10.56
N PHE A 522 23.69 8.63 9.39
CA PHE A 522 22.64 7.93 8.65
C PHE A 522 22.17 6.64 9.37
N GLY A 523 23.12 5.88 9.92
CA GLY A 523 22.86 4.61 10.61
C GLY A 523 21.94 4.75 11.81
N VAL A 524 22.03 5.86 12.56
CA VAL A 524 21.09 6.16 13.66
C VAL A 524 19.65 6.28 13.15
N GLN A 525 19.40 7.01 12.07
CA GLN A 525 18.04 7.08 11.50
C GLN A 525 17.62 5.71 10.94
N ALA A 526 18.52 4.99 10.27
CA ALA A 526 18.20 3.69 9.69
C ALA A 526 17.76 2.69 10.77
N ALA A 527 18.43 2.68 11.93
CA ALA A 527 18.05 1.87 13.07
C ALA A 527 16.68 2.26 13.64
N LEU A 528 16.40 3.56 13.79
CA LEU A 528 15.08 4.06 14.23
C LEU A 528 13.96 3.69 13.25
N SER A 529 14.21 3.80 11.96
CA SER A 529 13.26 3.46 10.89
C SER A 529 13.02 1.94 10.80
N PHE A 530 14.00 1.10 11.13
CA PHE A 530 13.84 -0.36 11.12
C PHE A 530 12.94 -0.88 12.24
N GLN A 531 12.96 -0.24 13.42
CA GLN A 531 12.09 -0.61 14.55
C GLN A 531 10.58 -0.48 14.25
N VAL A 532 10.24 0.26 13.20
CA VAL A 532 8.86 0.61 12.81
C VAL A 532 8.21 -0.42 11.87
N VAL A 533 8.98 -1.35 11.29
CA VAL A 533 8.51 -2.30 10.26
C VAL A 533 7.28 -3.12 10.72
N ASN A 534 7.20 -3.49 12.00
CA ASN A 534 6.10 -4.32 12.53
C ASN A 534 4.85 -3.53 13.00
N ARG A 535 4.86 -2.19 13.05
CA ARG A 535 3.77 -1.37 13.63
C ARG A 535 3.26 -0.26 12.70
N CYS A 536 3.35 -0.45 11.39
CA CYS A 536 3.15 0.63 10.42
C CYS A 536 1.73 1.23 10.42
N ASN A 537 0.70 0.41 10.61
CA ASN A 537 -0.70 0.83 10.53
C ASN A 537 -1.13 1.85 11.59
N ASP A 538 -0.44 1.93 12.73
CA ASP A 538 -0.78 2.85 13.82
C ASP A 538 0.00 4.16 13.72
N ILE A 539 1.12 4.17 12.99
CA ILE A 539 2.05 5.30 12.92
C ILE A 539 1.48 6.46 12.08
N PHE A 540 0.83 6.16 10.96
CA PHE A 540 0.19 7.17 10.11
C PHE A 540 -1.17 7.66 10.64
N LYS A 541 -1.79 6.94 11.59
CA LYS A 541 -3.10 7.32 12.16
C LYS A 541 -3.01 8.43 13.20
N GLY A 542 -1.87 8.56 13.89
CA GLY A 542 -1.64 9.52 14.97
C GLY A 542 -0.56 10.56 14.67
N HIS A 543 0.08 11.07 15.74
CA HIS A 543 1.24 11.98 15.67
C HIS A 543 2.58 11.23 15.71
N SER A 544 2.57 9.90 15.81
CA SER A 544 3.77 9.07 15.93
C SER A 544 4.72 9.19 14.74
N PHE A 545 4.21 9.53 13.55
CA PHE A 545 5.07 9.81 12.40
C PHE A 545 5.98 11.04 12.62
N ILE A 546 5.53 12.05 13.37
CA ILE A 546 6.35 13.22 13.71
C ILE A 546 7.51 12.81 14.63
N TYR A 547 7.27 11.87 15.55
CA TYR A 547 8.32 11.31 16.39
C TYR A 547 9.41 10.62 15.57
N LEU A 548 9.03 9.86 14.53
CA LEU A 548 9.97 9.22 13.61
C LEU A 548 10.82 10.23 12.82
N LEU A 549 10.28 11.43 12.59
CA LEU A 549 10.96 12.52 11.91
C LEU A 549 11.78 13.42 12.86
N SER A 550 11.65 13.26 14.18
CA SER A 550 12.31 14.13 15.17
C SER A 550 13.83 14.17 15.04
N TYR A 551 14.47 13.03 14.72
CA TYR A 551 15.91 12.98 14.48
C TYR A 551 16.30 13.78 13.22
N ASN A 552 15.51 13.74 12.15
CA ASN A 552 15.74 14.58 10.97
C ASN A 552 15.63 16.08 11.30
N VAL A 553 14.68 16.46 12.17
CA VAL A 553 14.55 17.84 12.67
C VAL A 553 15.78 18.24 13.48
N MET A 554 16.29 17.36 14.35
CA MET A 554 17.52 17.60 15.10
C MET A 554 18.74 17.79 14.19
N LEU A 555 18.87 16.97 13.15
CA LEU A 555 19.94 17.13 12.15
C LEU A 555 19.84 18.48 11.42
N LEU A 556 18.63 18.90 11.06
CA LEU A 556 18.40 20.19 10.41
C LEU A 556 18.72 21.37 11.34
N LEU A 557 18.38 21.28 12.62
CA LEU A 557 18.74 22.29 13.62
C LEU A 557 20.25 22.37 13.81
N LEU A 558 20.94 21.22 13.87
CA LEU A 558 22.39 21.17 13.95
C LEU A 558 23.04 21.80 12.70
N LEU A 559 22.52 21.52 11.51
CA LEU A 559 22.92 22.18 10.25
C LEU A 559 22.74 23.70 10.32
N LEU A 560 21.60 24.17 10.86
CA LEU A 560 21.33 25.60 11.04
C LEU A 560 22.32 26.23 12.03
N CYS A 561 22.68 25.54 13.12
CA CYS A 561 23.67 25.99 14.09
C CYS A 561 25.08 26.08 13.50
N LEU A 562 25.45 25.18 12.57
CA LEU A 562 26.75 25.20 11.89
C LEU A 562 26.85 26.22 10.75
N SER A 563 25.71 26.67 10.21
CA SER A 563 25.64 27.64 9.10
C SER A 563 26.49 28.90 9.28
N PRO A 564 26.50 29.62 10.43
CA PRO A 564 27.35 30.80 10.62
C PRO A 564 28.86 30.52 10.61
N LEU A 565 29.28 29.29 10.88
CA LEU A 565 30.70 28.89 10.78
C LEU A 565 31.11 28.65 9.33
N ILE A 566 30.20 28.06 8.56
CA ILE A 566 30.45 27.64 7.17
C ILE A 566 30.40 28.83 6.21
N ILE A 567 29.55 29.83 6.46
CA ILE A 567 29.41 31.01 5.58
C ILE A 567 30.71 31.84 5.49
N LYS A 568 31.54 31.80 6.55
CA LYS A 568 32.84 32.48 6.59
C LYS A 568 33.92 31.74 5.78
N CYS A 569 33.70 30.46 5.47
CA CYS A 569 34.63 29.66 4.68
C CYS A 569 34.47 30.01 3.19
N GLN A 570 35.52 30.57 2.57
CA GLN A 570 35.54 30.93 1.15
C GLN A 570 36.24 29.90 0.25
N ARG A 571 36.64 28.75 0.80
CA ARG A 571 37.31 27.69 0.05
C ARG A 571 36.35 27.05 -0.97
N ASN A 572 36.90 26.57 -2.09
CA ASN A 572 36.17 25.82 -3.12
C ASN A 572 34.97 26.59 -3.72
N TYR A 573 35.21 27.65 -4.49
CA TYR A 573 34.15 28.39 -5.22
C TYR A 573 33.02 28.97 -4.34
N LYS A 574 33.32 29.38 -3.10
CA LYS A 574 32.30 29.86 -2.14
C LYS A 574 31.21 28.82 -1.85
N GLU A 575 31.52 27.53 -1.95
CA GLU A 575 30.63 26.40 -1.71
C GLU A 575 29.90 26.51 -0.35
N GLY A 576 30.58 27.01 0.68
CA GLY A 576 29.98 27.24 2.00
C GLY A 576 28.79 28.22 2.02
N LYS A 577 28.77 29.21 1.12
CA LYS A 577 27.65 30.17 0.99
C LYS A 577 26.41 29.50 0.42
N TYR A 578 26.59 28.67 -0.61
CA TYR A 578 25.49 27.92 -1.25
C TYR A 578 24.90 26.87 -0.31
N PHE A 579 25.73 26.17 0.47
CA PHE A 579 25.26 25.28 1.54
C PHE A 579 24.47 26.02 2.61
N THR A 580 24.94 27.18 3.04
CA THR A 580 24.23 28.00 4.03
C THR A 580 22.87 28.45 3.51
N PHE A 581 22.81 28.92 2.26
CA PHE A 581 21.55 29.30 1.61
C PHE A 581 20.59 28.11 1.51
N ALA A 582 21.09 26.93 1.11
CA ALA A 582 20.31 25.70 1.06
C ALA A 582 19.71 25.33 2.42
N VAL A 583 20.51 25.34 3.49
CA VAL A 583 20.06 25.02 4.85
C VAL A 583 19.00 25.99 5.34
N ILE A 584 19.16 27.30 5.08
CA ILE A 584 18.17 28.33 5.45
C ILE A 584 16.85 28.10 4.70
N THR A 585 16.90 27.88 3.38
CA THR A 585 15.70 27.63 2.58
C THR A 585 14.99 26.35 3.02
N ILE A 586 15.73 25.26 3.27
CA ILE A 586 15.17 23.99 3.74
C ILE A 586 14.55 24.16 5.13
N SER A 587 15.21 24.88 6.04
CA SER A 587 14.68 25.16 7.37
C SER A 587 13.35 25.89 7.31
N PHE A 588 13.24 26.91 6.45
CA PHE A 588 11.99 27.62 6.22
C PHE A 588 10.88 26.71 5.67
N LEU A 589 11.19 25.86 4.69
CA LEU A 589 10.24 24.90 4.15
C LEU A 589 9.76 23.91 5.22
N TRP A 590 10.66 23.36 6.03
CA TRP A 590 10.32 22.45 7.13
C TRP A 590 9.43 23.10 8.18
N CYS A 591 9.66 24.37 8.52
CA CYS A 591 8.78 25.14 9.39
C CYS A 591 7.36 25.33 8.82
N ILE A 592 7.16 25.19 7.50
CA ILE A 592 5.83 25.29 6.87
C ILE A 592 5.16 23.93 6.79
N TRP A 593 5.81 22.94 6.18
CA TRP A 593 5.15 21.67 5.87
C TRP A 593 5.00 20.76 7.09
N LEU A 594 5.94 20.81 8.05
CA LEU A 594 5.87 19.95 9.25
C LEU A 594 4.71 20.33 10.18
N PRO A 595 4.48 21.62 10.52
CA PRO A 595 3.27 22.02 11.24
C PRO A 595 2.00 21.78 10.43
N SER A 596 2.04 22.00 9.11
CA SER A 596 0.92 21.68 8.21
C SER A 596 0.52 20.20 8.33
N TYR A 597 1.48 19.28 8.41
CA TYR A 597 1.19 17.86 8.63
C TYR A 597 0.53 17.57 9.99
N ALA A 598 0.88 18.33 11.02
CA ALA A 598 0.32 18.20 12.37
C ALA A 598 -1.12 18.75 12.47
N PHE A 599 -1.40 19.88 11.81
CA PHE A 599 -2.69 20.58 11.91
C PHE A 599 -3.71 20.18 10.86
N LEU A 600 -3.30 19.76 9.66
CA LEU A 600 -4.24 19.40 8.59
C LEU A 600 -4.88 18.02 8.83
N GLY A 601 -6.15 17.91 8.44
CA GLY A 601 -6.93 16.67 8.55
C GLY A 601 -6.32 15.52 7.73
N LYS A 602 -6.70 14.27 8.07
CA LYS A 602 -6.14 13.03 7.49
C LYS A 602 -6.14 12.99 5.95
N GLN A 603 -7.06 13.69 5.29
CA GLN A 603 -7.18 13.74 3.84
C GLN A 603 -6.01 14.46 3.14
N TYR A 604 -5.41 15.47 3.78
CA TYR A 604 -4.34 16.28 3.18
C TYR A 604 -2.94 15.86 3.61
N LYS A 605 -2.82 14.92 4.57
CA LYS A 605 -1.54 14.48 5.12
C LYS A 605 -0.59 13.95 4.05
N ASP A 606 -1.09 13.11 3.15
CA ASP A 606 -0.28 12.51 2.09
C ASP A 606 0.20 13.57 1.08
N SER A 607 -0.63 14.56 0.75
CA SER A 607 -0.26 15.67 -0.13
C SER A 607 0.82 16.57 0.48
N VAL A 608 0.73 16.84 1.79
CA VAL A 608 1.73 17.62 2.53
C VAL A 608 3.08 16.89 2.58
N LEU A 609 3.07 15.56 2.73
CA LEU A 609 4.29 14.74 2.68
C LEU A 609 4.97 14.81 1.30
N CYS A 610 4.20 14.68 0.21
CA CYS A 610 4.72 14.84 -1.15
C CYS A 610 5.31 16.24 -1.38
N PHE A 611 4.63 17.28 -0.89
CA PHE A 611 5.14 18.65 -0.95
C PHE A 611 6.46 18.81 -0.19
N GLY A 612 6.59 18.22 1.00
CA GLY A 612 7.83 18.21 1.77
C GLY A 612 9.00 17.57 1.03
N LEU A 613 8.80 16.40 0.41
CA LEU A 613 9.82 15.71 -0.38
C LEU A 613 10.27 16.52 -1.61
N ILE A 614 9.31 17.01 -2.41
CA ILE A 614 9.62 17.74 -3.65
C ILE A 614 10.29 19.08 -3.37
N SER A 615 9.77 19.83 -2.39
CA SER A 615 10.27 21.17 -2.08
C SER A 615 11.71 21.11 -1.58
N THR A 616 12.04 20.14 -0.74
CA THR A 616 13.40 19.93 -0.22
C THR A 616 14.36 19.43 -1.29
N ALA A 617 13.96 18.45 -2.11
CA ALA A 617 14.77 17.97 -3.23
C ALA A 617 15.07 19.09 -4.24
N SER A 618 14.05 19.89 -4.57
CA SER A 618 14.18 21.04 -5.47
C SER A 618 15.04 22.15 -4.89
N ALA A 619 14.95 22.40 -3.57
CA ALA A 619 15.84 23.34 -2.89
C ALA A 619 17.30 22.89 -2.99
N LEU A 620 17.60 21.62 -2.74
CA LEU A 620 18.96 21.07 -2.87
C LEU A 620 19.48 21.15 -4.31
N LEU A 621 18.65 20.77 -5.28
CA LEU A 621 18.97 20.86 -6.70
C LEU A 621 19.29 22.30 -7.12
N GLY A 622 18.41 23.23 -6.77
CA GLY A 622 18.49 24.63 -7.18
C GLY A 622 19.59 25.43 -6.50
N THR A 623 19.84 25.19 -5.22
CA THR A 623 20.78 26.00 -4.42
C THR A 623 22.20 25.44 -4.40
N ILE A 624 22.38 24.13 -4.53
CA ILE A 624 23.71 23.49 -4.49
C ILE A 624 24.16 23.09 -5.89
N PHE A 625 23.37 22.31 -6.61
CA PHE A 625 23.83 21.69 -7.86
C PHE A 625 23.84 22.66 -9.03
N ILE A 626 22.81 23.50 -9.21
CA ILE A 626 22.79 24.48 -10.31
C ILE A 626 23.97 25.47 -10.23
N PRO A 627 24.27 26.12 -9.08
CA PRO A 627 25.42 27.02 -9.00
C PRO A 627 26.74 26.29 -9.18
N ARG A 628 26.86 25.06 -8.65
CA ARG A 628 28.06 24.24 -8.81
C ARG A 628 28.35 23.89 -10.26
N THR A 629 27.35 23.42 -11.01
CA THR A 629 27.52 23.10 -12.44
C THR A 629 27.80 24.35 -13.26
N TYR A 630 27.15 25.48 -12.95
CA TYR A 630 27.41 26.76 -13.60
C TYR A 630 28.84 27.28 -13.37
N LEU A 631 29.32 27.26 -12.13
CA LEU A 631 30.68 27.69 -11.82
C LEU A 631 31.72 26.76 -12.45
N MET A 632 31.43 25.46 -12.50
CA MET A 632 32.28 24.47 -13.13
C MET A 632 32.36 24.62 -14.66
N THR A 633 31.25 24.90 -15.35
CA THR A 633 31.26 25.15 -16.80
C THR A 633 32.01 26.42 -17.14
N ILE A 634 31.85 27.50 -16.37
CA ILE A 634 32.59 28.75 -16.56
C ILE A 634 34.08 28.55 -16.32
N ALA A 635 34.47 27.82 -15.27
CA ALA A 635 35.87 27.48 -15.04
C ALA A 635 36.46 26.75 -16.25
N ALA A 636 35.78 25.70 -16.73
CA ALA A 636 36.23 24.94 -17.90
C ALA A 636 36.26 25.77 -19.20
N ALA A 637 35.36 26.74 -19.37
CA ALA A 637 35.36 27.66 -20.50
C ALA A 637 36.53 28.65 -20.43
N ARG A 638 36.83 29.17 -19.23
CA ARG A 638 37.96 30.08 -19.00
C ARG A 638 39.29 29.39 -19.26
N ASP A 639 39.46 28.15 -18.79
CA ASP A 639 40.70 27.37 -18.99
C ASP A 639 41.00 27.15 -20.47
N LYS A 640 39.96 26.93 -21.30
CA LYS A 640 40.10 26.86 -22.76
C LYS A 640 40.56 28.18 -23.35
N MET A 641 39.97 29.31 -22.95
CA MET A 641 40.36 30.64 -23.44
C MET A 641 41.80 31.00 -23.04
N THR A 642 42.21 30.70 -21.81
CA THR A 642 43.59 30.94 -21.34
C THR A 642 44.60 30.02 -22.03
N SER A 643 44.22 28.78 -22.37
CA SER A 643 45.08 27.87 -23.15
C SER A 643 45.24 28.29 -24.62
N ALA A 644 44.27 29.03 -25.18
CA ALA A 644 44.29 29.50 -26.55
C ALA A 644 45.03 30.85 -26.72
N LEU A 645 45.24 31.60 -25.64
CA LEU A 645 45.87 32.92 -25.65
C LEU A 645 46.96 33.02 -24.56
N PRO A 646 48.19 32.52 -24.83
CA PRO A 646 49.30 32.55 -23.86
C PRO A 646 49.70 33.96 -23.40
N SER A 647 49.37 34.99 -24.19
CA SER A 647 49.72 36.39 -23.91
C SER A 647 48.97 37.02 -22.74
N LEU A 648 47.80 36.49 -22.33
CA LEU A 648 47.10 36.92 -21.11
C LEU A 648 47.65 36.28 -19.83
N ALA A 649 48.38 35.17 -19.94
CA ALA A 649 49.05 34.54 -18.79
C ALA A 649 50.23 35.39 -18.29
N ALA A 650 50.84 36.19 -19.16
CA ALA A 650 51.94 37.08 -18.79
C ALA A 650 51.48 38.35 -18.04
N THR A 651 50.23 38.81 -18.24
CA THR A 651 49.71 40.03 -17.61
C THR A 651 49.09 39.80 -16.24
N THR A 652 48.84 38.54 -15.87
CA THR A 652 48.41 38.15 -14.51
C THR A 652 49.51 37.34 -13.85
N SER A 653 50.65 38.00 -13.64
CA SER A 653 51.75 37.43 -12.86
C SER A 653 51.23 36.97 -11.50
N ALA A 654 51.80 35.87 -10.98
CA ALA A 654 51.41 35.13 -9.78
C ALA A 654 51.18 35.96 -8.49
N MET A 655 51.46 37.27 -8.51
CA MET A 655 51.20 38.21 -7.43
C MET A 655 49.70 38.46 -7.15
N ASP A 656 48.84 38.40 -8.17
CA ASP A 656 47.39 38.62 -7.99
C ASP A 656 46.64 37.39 -7.45
N ILE A 657 47.21 36.20 -7.66
CA ILE A 657 46.69 34.94 -7.09
C ILE A 657 46.99 34.89 -5.58
N TYR A 658 48.13 35.43 -5.14
CA TYR A 658 48.43 35.56 -3.70
C TYR A 658 47.64 36.67 -3.01
N ARG A 659 47.35 37.80 -3.69
CA ARG A 659 46.49 38.87 -3.14
C ARG A 659 45.03 38.47 -2.94
N ALA A 660 44.51 37.52 -3.73
CA ALA A 660 43.14 37.03 -3.57
C ALA A 660 42.97 36.00 -2.44
N GLY A 661 44.07 35.48 -1.87
CA GLY A 661 44.07 34.40 -0.87
C GLY A 661 44.29 34.82 0.58
N THR A 662 44.71 36.06 0.86
CA THR A 662 45.03 36.51 2.23
C THR A 662 44.61 37.95 2.48
N GLN A 663 43.42 38.16 3.05
CA GLN A 663 43.11 39.37 3.81
C GLN A 663 41.96 39.11 4.81
N PRO A 664 42.26 38.92 6.11
CA PRO A 664 41.47 39.54 7.15
C PRO A 664 41.89 41.01 7.29
N VAL A 665 40.89 41.86 7.44
CA VAL A 665 41.01 43.30 7.72
C VAL A 665 41.71 43.49 9.06
N TYR A 666 42.92 44.06 9.03
CA TYR A 666 43.33 45.11 9.96
C TYR A 666 44.17 46.12 9.19
N ASP A 667 43.86 47.39 9.44
CA ASP A 667 44.39 48.58 8.81
C ASP A 667 45.92 48.61 8.74
N CYS A 668 46.45 48.95 7.57
CA CYS A 668 47.65 49.77 7.43
C CYS A 668 47.52 50.57 6.13
N VAL A 669 47.25 51.87 6.27
CA VAL A 669 47.35 52.87 5.21
C VAL A 669 48.77 52.80 4.64
N ASN A 670 48.91 52.43 3.38
CA ASN A 670 50.19 52.36 2.70
C ASN A 670 50.67 53.78 2.33
N VAL A 671 51.35 54.45 3.27
CA VAL A 671 51.95 55.78 3.06
C VAL A 671 53.01 55.75 1.95
N ALA A 672 53.59 54.59 1.62
CA ALA A 672 54.55 54.45 0.52
C ALA A 672 53.92 54.61 -0.87
N ALA A 673 52.62 54.32 -1.03
CA ALA A 673 51.92 54.51 -2.30
C ALA A 673 51.66 55.98 -2.64
N ILE A 674 51.65 56.86 -1.63
CA ILE A 674 51.48 58.32 -1.80
C ILE A 674 52.82 58.96 -2.22
N ASN A 675 53.95 58.44 -1.70
CA ASN A 675 55.27 58.96 -2.02
C ASN A 675 55.81 58.49 -3.39
N ALA A 676 55.36 57.33 -3.88
CA ALA A 676 55.75 56.85 -5.21
C ALA A 676 55.20 57.74 -6.36
N VAL A 677 54.03 58.36 -6.15
CA VAL A 677 53.43 59.30 -7.13
C VAL A 677 54.17 60.64 -7.15
N THR A 678 54.80 61.04 -6.05
CA THR A 678 55.63 62.25 -5.99
C THR A 678 57.03 62.04 -6.56
N VAL A 679 57.62 60.85 -6.41
CA VAL A 679 58.96 60.54 -6.95
C VAL A 679 58.94 60.29 -8.47
N ALA A 680 57.84 59.76 -9.04
CA ALA A 680 57.69 59.62 -10.49
C ALA A 680 57.63 60.96 -11.26
N ARG A 681 57.63 62.11 -10.57
CA ARG A 681 57.63 63.44 -11.16
C ARG A 681 59.02 64.09 -11.24
N ALA A 682 60.06 63.47 -10.67
CA ALA A 682 61.43 63.97 -10.72
C ALA A 682 62.33 62.91 -11.37
N GLY A 683 62.65 63.11 -12.65
CA GLY A 683 63.49 62.20 -13.40
C GLY A 683 64.98 62.24 -13.02
N LEU A 684 65.66 61.24 -13.58
CA LEU A 684 67.12 61.06 -13.82
C LEU A 684 67.94 60.25 -12.81
N THR A 685 68.40 59.09 -13.33
CA THR A 685 69.73 58.42 -13.18
C THR A 685 70.14 57.95 -11.77
N THR A 686 70.63 56.74 -11.49
CA THR A 686 71.36 55.70 -12.23
C THR A 686 71.22 54.36 -11.50
N MET A 687 71.43 53.23 -12.20
CA MET A 687 71.47 51.88 -11.64
C MET A 687 72.55 51.69 -10.57
N GLN A 688 72.20 51.08 -9.42
CA GLN A 688 73.10 50.19 -8.66
C GLN A 688 72.31 49.18 -7.80
N GLN A 689 72.78 47.93 -7.79
CA GLN A 689 72.26 46.75 -7.08
C GLN A 689 72.38 46.86 -5.54
N PRO A 690 71.70 45.99 -4.76
CA PRO A 690 71.27 46.28 -3.40
C PRO A 690 72.33 45.96 -2.34
N ASP A 691 72.55 46.92 -1.44
CA ASP A 691 73.21 46.66 -0.15
C ASP A 691 72.16 46.25 0.90
N LEU A 692 72.48 45.11 1.52
CA LEU A 692 72.13 44.69 2.88
C LEU A 692 72.06 45.88 3.85
N TYR A 693 71.07 45.96 4.75
CA TYR A 693 71.13 46.46 6.15
C TYR A 693 69.67 46.49 6.68
N SER A 694 69.30 45.60 7.60
CA SER A 694 69.36 45.76 9.07
C SER A 694 68.19 46.57 9.64
N CYS A 695 67.40 45.90 10.47
CA CYS A 695 66.31 46.49 11.23
C CYS A 695 66.84 47.44 12.32
N PRO A 696 66.13 48.55 12.62
CA PRO A 696 66.50 49.44 13.71
C PRO A 696 66.03 48.91 15.07
N HIS A 697 66.92 49.09 16.06
CA HIS A 697 66.73 48.89 17.50
C HIS A 697 65.53 49.67 18.08
N LEU A 698 64.91 49.10 19.11
CA LEU A 698 64.24 49.75 20.25
C LEU A 698 64.17 48.73 21.42
N PRO A 699 64.08 49.18 22.69
CA PRO A 699 65.04 48.87 23.75
C PRO A 699 64.72 47.60 24.56
N GLU A 700 65.78 47.13 25.21
CA GLU A 700 65.85 46.08 26.21
C GLU A 700 64.97 46.40 27.43
N ASP A 701 64.21 45.42 27.89
CA ASP A 701 63.89 45.23 29.31
C ASP A 701 63.75 43.72 29.57
N ASP A 702 64.31 43.33 30.70
CA ASP A 702 64.90 42.05 31.05
C ASP A 702 63.95 40.88 31.35
N ASP A 703 64.58 39.70 31.36
CA ASP A 703 64.29 38.50 32.14
C ASP A 703 63.03 37.67 31.81
N PHE A 704 63.24 36.54 31.11
CA PHE A 704 62.94 35.23 31.70
C PHE A 704 63.61 34.09 30.90
N ASP A 705 64.61 33.46 31.53
CA ASP A 705 65.30 32.27 31.07
C ASP A 705 64.39 31.02 31.06
N ALA A 706 64.37 30.29 29.94
CA ALA A 706 64.03 28.86 29.94
C ALA A 706 64.71 28.15 28.76
N ARG A 707 65.91 27.67 29.06
CA ARG A 707 66.72 26.71 28.30
C ARG A 707 65.93 25.41 28.07
N CYS A 708 65.83 24.96 26.81
CA CYS A 708 65.53 23.57 26.49
C CYS A 708 66.45 23.10 25.36
N ASP A 709 67.30 22.15 25.71
CA ASP A 709 68.21 21.42 24.85
C ASP A 709 67.48 20.74 23.68
N SER A 710 68.10 20.79 22.51
CA SER A 710 67.76 19.95 21.36
C SER A 710 68.30 18.53 21.55
N PRO A 711 67.63 17.54 20.94
CA PRO A 711 68.39 16.49 20.29
C PRO A 711 68.08 16.41 18.80
N VAL A 712 69.17 16.13 18.10
CA VAL A 712 69.33 15.81 16.68
C VAL A 712 68.43 14.63 16.29
N HIS A 713 67.68 14.73 15.18
CA HIS A 713 67.46 13.57 14.34
C HIS A 713 67.23 13.91 12.86
N ASP A 714 67.90 13.08 12.07
CA ASP A 714 68.13 13.03 10.63
C ASP A 714 67.00 13.36 9.66
N ASP A 715 67.45 14.02 8.61
CA ASP A 715 66.85 14.13 7.28
C ASP A 715 66.23 12.82 6.79
N LYS A 716 64.93 12.88 6.46
CA LYS A 716 64.35 12.02 5.42
C LYS A 716 63.81 12.87 4.29
N VAL A 717 64.67 12.96 3.29
CA VAL A 717 64.38 13.30 1.90
C VAL A 717 63.14 12.53 1.41
N THR A 718 62.07 13.24 1.09
CA THR A 718 61.03 12.74 0.17
C THR A 718 61.14 13.50 -1.14
N ARG A 719 61.61 12.79 -2.16
CA ARG A 719 61.57 13.18 -3.58
C ARG A 719 60.11 13.23 -4.07
N PHE A 720 59.92 14.15 -5.03
CA PHE A 720 58.77 14.42 -5.89
C PHE A 720 57.95 13.22 -6.34
#